data_AF-A0A9P5JCS7-F1
#
_entry.id   AF-A0A9P5JCS7-F1
#
_cell.length_a   1.000
_cell.length_b   1.000
_cell.length_c   1.000
_cell.angle_alpha   90.00
_cell.angle_beta   90.00
_cell.angle_gamma   90.00
#
_symmetry.space_group_name_H-M   'P 1'
#
loop_
_entity.id
_entity.type
_entity.pdbx_description
1 polymer ?
#
loop_
_entity_poly.entity_id
_entity_poly.type
_entity_poly.pdbx_seq_one_letter_code
_entity_poly.pdbx_strand_id
1 'polypeptide(L)'
;MSADADANGSALTGLSAVVVETRQEDDVDKFEDVVNKVTEPFKQVHEIYTSNSDAIHAAITALASLGGDFGRALDNWVPVVDKVMDGLDGLAKSTAFPFVGVAVYLFKGVVQLETQRRENSKRARALILQMADMLGALLQLDGVQDPDLKDQKTGQTVGGRIQRLMSAIEGDIKDCGNLIDAYSKHSVASKFFFSGQYADKFKSRADGLVSRKGEIIFSLQIHNTVGIDAIQAEVRRTNQMLTKLIEVVDHPSERKDRLDRMMHDLGGRDKVLGDDALMTTVASAVIQSRASPNAALSADQTDGAKIAGKEDAILTATERHELRLPLDSVLEQNATLYVEKLDRQVEKITSQLDKLQSSSDVILKTLTGGAWERVEHPDLQQIWKDNDWKTSVEARYFVLVVHDYYDDFFRRPQPAAPTADTTSTDGKQPRFSVPTPSDIWCLKYLSVKHTGALMEVFDVDGSGFVRVAEVNDFCAAIPEGVNLLQWLAYWAHGWRGETAIYAHKIIGLLQKMRAMLDDVLLENNRIVQRYFQGSKWVKDLESLTYMAAQFPHSTGTPLDALIARAMDRKAAAQLPLLEKLYYTIDTPESVDLVCESLRLEVDILPLLYRILSHHAGLIVLCKTTVIDEREFTSAADTIKQVLRAVKSRVDKLDGMILSFTVFML
;
A
#
# COMPACT_ATOMS: atom_id res chain seq x y z
N MET A 1 -7.21 -104.66 -29.31
CA MET A 1 -5.73 -104.68 -29.52
C MET A 1 -5.22 -103.48 -28.73
N SER A 2 -4.84 -103.66 -27.45
CA SER A 2 -3.45 -103.91 -26.99
C SER A 2 -2.48 -102.87 -27.57
N ALA A 3 -1.62 -102.17 -26.82
CA ALA A 3 -1.37 -102.03 -25.39
C ALA A 3 -0.38 -100.84 -25.22
N ASP A 4 -0.37 -100.27 -24.02
CA ASP A 4 0.78 -99.81 -23.23
C ASP A 4 1.84 -98.77 -23.70
N ALA A 5 2.10 -97.89 -22.71
CA ALA A 5 3.39 -97.41 -22.20
C ALA A 5 4.02 -96.12 -22.75
N ASP A 6 3.74 -95.03 -22.03
CA ASP A 6 4.66 -94.10 -21.33
C ASP A 6 6.10 -93.90 -21.85
N ALA A 7 6.45 -92.62 -22.11
CA ALA A 7 7.69 -92.00 -21.65
C ALA A 7 7.66 -90.45 -21.76
N ASN A 8 7.69 -89.79 -20.58
CA ASN A 8 8.25 -88.49 -20.20
C ASN A 8 8.68 -87.42 -21.26
N GLY A 9 8.26 -86.17 -20.98
CA GLY A 9 9.24 -85.07 -20.79
C GLY A 9 9.09 -83.77 -21.62
N SER A 10 8.48 -82.75 -20.98
CA SER A 10 8.87 -81.31 -20.99
C SER A 10 9.08 -80.54 -22.31
N ALA A 11 8.20 -79.56 -22.59
CA ALA A 11 8.55 -78.12 -22.69
C ALA A 11 7.31 -77.25 -23.01
N LEU A 12 7.32 -76.00 -22.48
CA LEU A 12 6.46 -74.84 -22.79
C LEU A 12 5.23 -74.59 -21.90
N THR A 13 5.50 -74.31 -20.62
CA THR A 13 4.74 -73.32 -19.83
C THR A 13 5.40 -71.95 -19.95
N GLY A 14 4.69 -70.97 -20.49
CA GLY A 14 5.09 -69.56 -20.43
C GLY A 14 4.59 -68.76 -21.62
N LEU A 15 3.44 -68.07 -21.47
CA LEU A 15 3.06 -66.84 -22.19
C LEU A 15 1.62 -66.33 -21.94
N SER A 16 0.85 -66.87 -20.98
CA SER A 16 -0.55 -66.41 -20.77
C SER A 16 -0.82 -65.59 -19.50
N ALA A 17 0.17 -65.34 -18.64
CA ALA A 17 -0.04 -64.58 -17.39
C ALA A 17 0.37 -63.10 -17.46
N VAL A 18 1.32 -62.73 -18.34
CA VAL A 18 1.95 -61.38 -18.33
C VAL A 18 1.13 -60.30 -19.05
N VAL A 19 0.22 -60.67 -19.95
CA VAL A 19 -0.55 -59.71 -20.79
C VAL A 19 -1.85 -59.25 -20.11
N VAL A 20 -2.30 -59.92 -19.04
CA VAL A 20 -3.52 -59.52 -18.30
C VAL A 20 -3.19 -58.60 -17.13
N GLU A 21 -2.07 -58.83 -16.42
CA GLU A 21 -1.61 -57.94 -15.33
C GLU A 21 -1.21 -56.56 -15.86
N THR A 22 -0.45 -56.47 -16.94
CA THR A 22 0.00 -55.18 -17.51
C THR A 22 -1.15 -54.30 -18.04
N ARG A 23 -2.25 -54.90 -18.50
CA ARG A 23 -3.42 -54.15 -18.99
C ARG A 23 -4.33 -53.68 -17.85
N GLN A 24 -4.37 -54.42 -16.74
CA GLN A 24 -5.05 -54.00 -15.52
C GLN A 24 -4.24 -52.92 -14.78
N GLU A 25 -2.92 -53.04 -14.71
CA GLU A 25 -2.04 -52.01 -14.14
C GLU A 25 -2.11 -50.70 -14.95
N ASP A 26 -2.06 -50.74 -16.28
CA ASP A 26 -2.20 -49.53 -17.13
C ASP A 26 -3.58 -48.84 -17.01
N ASP A 27 -4.65 -49.61 -16.73
CA ASP A 27 -6.00 -49.05 -16.54
C ASP A 27 -6.23 -48.58 -15.10
N VAL A 28 -5.55 -49.18 -14.11
CA VAL A 28 -5.51 -48.73 -12.71
C VAL A 28 -4.67 -47.46 -12.60
N ASP A 29 -3.51 -47.39 -13.24
CA ASP A 29 -2.66 -46.19 -13.26
C ASP A 29 -3.39 -45.02 -13.93
N LYS A 30 -4.10 -45.24 -15.05
CA LYS A 30 -4.94 -44.21 -15.66
C LYS A 30 -6.12 -43.80 -14.78
N PHE A 31 -6.71 -44.76 -14.06
CA PHE A 31 -7.80 -44.47 -13.13
C PHE A 31 -7.29 -43.67 -11.92
N GLU A 32 -6.13 -44.01 -11.36
CA GLU A 32 -5.45 -43.25 -10.33
C GLU A 32 -5.03 -41.86 -10.83
N ASP A 33 -4.56 -41.72 -12.07
CA ASP A 33 -4.20 -40.43 -12.66
C ASP A 33 -5.44 -39.53 -12.84
N VAL A 34 -6.58 -40.12 -13.22
CA VAL A 34 -7.87 -39.41 -13.31
C VAL A 34 -8.42 -39.09 -11.93
N VAL A 35 -8.35 -40.01 -10.98
CA VAL A 35 -8.78 -39.79 -9.59
C VAL A 35 -7.91 -38.75 -8.92
N ASN A 36 -6.60 -38.75 -9.13
CA ASN A 36 -5.67 -37.74 -8.60
C ASN A 36 -5.92 -36.38 -9.27
N LYS A 37 -6.11 -36.31 -10.59
CA LYS A 37 -6.51 -35.05 -11.27
C LYS A 37 -7.83 -34.49 -10.75
N VAL A 38 -8.77 -35.36 -10.40
CA VAL A 38 -10.04 -34.95 -9.80
C VAL A 38 -9.87 -34.59 -8.34
N THR A 39 -9.14 -35.36 -7.51
CA THR A 39 -9.07 -35.18 -6.04
C THR A 39 -8.02 -34.17 -5.55
N GLU A 40 -7.03 -33.80 -6.36
CA GLU A 40 -5.98 -32.87 -5.94
C GLU A 40 -6.51 -31.46 -5.58
N PRO A 41 -7.44 -30.86 -6.37
CA PRO A 41 -8.11 -29.62 -5.97
C PRO A 41 -8.89 -29.75 -4.66
N PHE A 42 -9.50 -30.91 -4.38
CA PHE A 42 -10.29 -31.17 -3.16
C PHE A 42 -9.39 -31.19 -1.92
N LYS A 43 -8.23 -31.87 -2.01
CA LYS A 43 -7.25 -31.90 -0.91
C LYS A 43 -6.71 -30.51 -0.63
N GLN A 44 -6.38 -29.73 -1.66
CA GLN A 44 -5.86 -28.38 -1.52
C GLN A 44 -6.86 -27.44 -0.82
N VAL A 45 -8.14 -27.44 -1.21
CA VAL A 45 -9.16 -26.61 -0.55
C VAL A 45 -9.33 -27.04 0.91
N HIS A 46 -9.45 -28.34 1.18
CA HIS A 46 -9.65 -28.84 2.54
C HIS A 46 -8.43 -28.61 3.47
N GLU A 47 -7.21 -28.78 2.96
CA GLU A 47 -5.96 -28.50 3.70
C GLU A 47 -5.81 -27.02 4.03
N ILE A 48 -6.22 -26.13 3.13
CA ILE A 48 -6.23 -24.68 3.38
C ILE A 48 -7.21 -24.33 4.49
N TYR A 49 -8.42 -24.89 4.46
CA TYR A 49 -9.43 -24.63 5.47
C TYR A 49 -9.04 -25.16 6.86
N THR A 50 -8.52 -26.38 6.92
CA THR A 50 -8.01 -26.97 8.17
C THR A 50 -6.80 -26.21 8.72
N SER A 51 -5.91 -25.71 7.86
CA SER A 51 -4.76 -24.89 8.28
C SER A 51 -5.13 -23.48 8.78
N ASN A 52 -6.31 -22.97 8.40
CA ASN A 52 -6.78 -21.63 8.74
C ASN A 52 -8.03 -21.63 9.65
N SER A 53 -8.40 -22.77 10.24
CA SER A 53 -9.68 -22.94 10.97
C SER A 53 -9.87 -21.91 12.09
N ASP A 54 -8.82 -21.62 12.85
CA ASP A 54 -8.88 -20.67 13.98
C ASP A 54 -9.15 -19.23 13.49
N ALA A 55 -8.48 -18.81 12.41
CA ALA A 55 -8.68 -17.51 11.79
C ALA A 55 -10.11 -17.37 11.22
N ILE A 56 -10.61 -18.43 10.58
CA ILE A 56 -11.96 -18.49 10.02
C ILE A 56 -13.03 -18.42 11.12
N HIS A 57 -12.86 -19.16 12.23
CA HIS A 57 -13.76 -19.08 13.38
C HIS A 57 -13.74 -17.69 14.04
N ALA A 58 -12.56 -17.07 14.16
CA ALA A 58 -12.43 -15.71 14.66
C ALA A 58 -13.14 -14.70 13.75
N ALA A 59 -13.02 -14.85 12.43
CA ALA A 59 -13.72 -14.03 11.44
C ALA A 59 -15.24 -14.18 11.55
N ILE A 60 -15.77 -15.41 11.62
CA ILE A 60 -17.21 -15.67 11.77
C ILE A 60 -17.75 -15.02 13.05
N THR A 61 -17.01 -15.14 14.16
CA THR A 61 -17.37 -14.51 15.44
C THR A 61 -17.40 -12.98 15.34
N ALA A 62 -16.41 -12.40 14.64
CA ALA A 62 -16.36 -10.96 14.41
C ALA A 62 -17.55 -10.48 13.56
N LEU A 63 -17.92 -11.21 12.51
CA LEU A 63 -19.09 -10.92 11.67
C LEU A 63 -20.41 -11.02 12.43
N ALA A 64 -20.54 -11.99 13.32
CA ALA A 64 -21.72 -12.12 14.18
C ALA A 64 -21.93 -10.88 15.08
N SER A 65 -20.84 -10.25 15.54
CA SER A 65 -20.90 -9.04 16.37
C SER A 65 -21.52 -7.83 15.64
N LEU A 66 -21.44 -7.78 14.31
CA LEU A 66 -22.03 -6.72 13.49
C LEU A 66 -23.57 -6.70 13.58
N GLY A 67 -24.20 -7.87 13.72
CA GLY A 67 -25.65 -7.97 13.89
C GLY A 67 -26.12 -7.48 15.26
N GLY A 68 -25.37 -7.82 16.31
CA GLY A 68 -25.72 -7.52 17.70
C GLY A 68 -25.40 -6.10 18.15
N ASP A 69 -24.14 -5.67 17.99
CA ASP A 69 -23.60 -4.44 18.57
C ASP A 69 -22.85 -3.59 17.52
N PHE A 70 -23.57 -3.27 16.44
CA PHE A 70 -23.04 -2.49 15.31
C PHE A 70 -22.42 -1.15 15.73
N GLY A 71 -22.96 -0.49 16.76
CA GLY A 71 -22.43 0.77 17.28
C GLY A 71 -21.01 0.61 17.82
N ARG A 72 -20.78 -0.38 18.70
CA ARG A 72 -19.42 -0.68 19.18
C ARG A 72 -18.51 -1.16 18.06
N ALA A 73 -19.02 -1.96 17.13
CA ALA A 73 -18.24 -2.41 15.98
C ALA A 73 -17.80 -1.23 15.07
N LEU A 74 -18.62 -0.19 14.92
CA LEU A 74 -18.23 1.03 14.19
C LEU A 74 -17.14 1.84 14.90
N ASP A 75 -17.22 1.91 16.22
CA ASP A 75 -16.22 2.63 17.02
C ASP A 75 -14.89 1.85 17.06
N ASN A 76 -14.95 0.51 17.06
CA ASN A 76 -13.80 -0.42 17.07
C ASN A 76 -13.73 -1.29 15.80
N TRP A 77 -13.81 -0.67 14.62
CA TRP A 77 -13.97 -1.41 13.35
C TRP A 77 -12.70 -2.12 12.89
N VAL A 78 -11.51 -1.56 13.16
CA VAL A 78 -10.22 -2.12 12.68
C VAL A 78 -10.01 -3.56 13.16
N PRO A 79 -10.09 -3.87 14.47
CA PRO A 79 -9.92 -5.26 14.94
C PRO A 79 -10.96 -6.25 14.39
N VAL A 80 -12.16 -5.77 14.03
CA VAL A 80 -13.21 -6.61 13.44
C VAL A 80 -12.83 -6.96 12.01
N VAL A 81 -12.42 -5.96 11.22
CA VAL A 81 -12.02 -6.15 9.82
C VAL A 81 -10.73 -6.95 9.72
N ASP A 82 -9.74 -6.71 10.58
CA ASP A 82 -8.48 -7.46 10.58
C ASP A 82 -8.73 -8.97 10.75
N LYS A 83 -9.61 -9.36 11.69
CA LYS A 83 -9.98 -10.78 11.86
C LYS A 83 -10.64 -11.37 10.62
N VAL A 84 -11.50 -10.60 9.95
CA VAL A 84 -12.14 -11.05 8.70
C VAL A 84 -11.11 -11.18 7.59
N MET A 85 -10.17 -10.24 7.48
CA MET A 85 -9.07 -10.29 6.55
C MET A 85 -8.16 -11.49 6.78
N ASP A 86 -7.82 -11.82 8.04
CA ASP A 86 -7.00 -12.99 8.36
C ASP A 86 -7.66 -14.30 7.89
N GLY A 87 -8.98 -14.43 8.06
CA GLY A 87 -9.73 -15.58 7.54
C GLY A 87 -9.79 -15.62 6.01
N LEU A 88 -9.95 -14.46 5.35
CA LEU A 88 -9.99 -14.36 3.89
C LEU A 88 -8.62 -14.51 3.23
N ASP A 89 -7.53 -14.13 3.90
CA ASP A 89 -6.16 -14.26 3.40
C ASP A 89 -5.80 -15.75 3.18
N GLY A 90 -6.34 -16.67 3.99
CA GLY A 90 -6.20 -18.11 3.78
C GLY A 90 -6.82 -18.56 2.46
N LEU A 91 -8.01 -18.04 2.13
CA LEU A 91 -8.71 -18.32 0.87
C LEU A 91 -8.03 -17.67 -0.34
N ALA A 92 -7.59 -16.42 -0.20
CA ALA A 92 -6.93 -15.66 -1.28
C ALA A 92 -5.64 -16.33 -1.76
N LYS A 93 -4.95 -17.07 -0.89
CA LYS A 93 -3.73 -17.83 -1.20
C LYS A 93 -4.01 -19.16 -1.91
N SER A 94 -5.28 -19.56 -2.05
CA SER A 94 -5.66 -20.82 -2.68
C SER A 94 -5.54 -20.76 -4.20
N THR A 95 -4.90 -21.76 -4.79
CA THR A 95 -4.86 -22.02 -6.24
C THR A 95 -6.22 -22.46 -6.81
N ALA A 96 -7.14 -22.92 -5.96
CA ALA A 96 -8.46 -23.38 -6.39
C ALA A 96 -9.40 -22.22 -6.80
N PHE A 97 -9.19 -21.02 -6.23
CA PHE A 97 -10.04 -19.86 -6.48
C PHE A 97 -9.21 -18.57 -6.67
N PRO A 98 -8.35 -18.49 -7.71
CA PRO A 98 -7.43 -17.35 -7.90
C PRO A 98 -8.17 -16.00 -8.06
N PHE A 99 -9.41 -16.03 -8.56
CA PHE A 99 -10.25 -14.84 -8.71
C PHE A 99 -10.75 -14.27 -7.37
N VAL A 100 -10.77 -15.05 -6.28
CA VAL A 100 -11.12 -14.54 -4.94
C VAL A 100 -10.03 -13.64 -4.41
N GLY A 101 -8.76 -13.96 -4.70
CA GLY A 101 -7.61 -13.17 -4.26
C GLY A 101 -7.69 -11.72 -4.71
N VAL A 102 -8.11 -11.46 -5.95
CA VAL A 102 -8.24 -10.10 -6.50
C VAL A 102 -9.18 -9.23 -5.67
N ALA A 103 -10.41 -9.73 -5.40
CA ALA A 103 -11.39 -9.00 -4.59
C ALA A 103 -10.93 -8.80 -3.14
N VAL A 104 -10.29 -9.81 -2.54
CA VAL A 104 -9.75 -9.73 -1.17
C VAL A 104 -8.62 -8.69 -1.07
N TYR A 105 -7.68 -8.68 -2.01
CA TYR A 105 -6.59 -7.71 -2.01
C TYR A 105 -7.07 -6.28 -2.30
N LEU A 106 -8.03 -6.10 -3.21
CA LEU A 106 -8.69 -4.80 -3.41
C LEU A 106 -9.33 -4.30 -2.11
N PHE A 107 -10.09 -5.16 -1.43
CA PHE A 107 -10.69 -4.80 -0.14
C PHE A 107 -9.63 -4.46 0.92
N LYS A 108 -8.55 -5.24 1.01
CA LYS A 108 -7.40 -4.95 1.88
C LYS A 108 -6.78 -3.58 1.56
N GLY A 109 -6.66 -3.25 0.28
CA GLY A 109 -6.21 -1.94 -0.19
C GLY A 109 -7.11 -0.80 0.30
N VAL A 110 -8.43 -0.95 0.17
CA VAL A 110 -9.40 0.04 0.69
C VAL A 110 -9.27 0.22 2.19
N VAL A 111 -9.15 -0.88 2.95
CA VAL A 111 -8.99 -0.86 4.41
C VAL A 111 -7.71 -0.16 4.81
N GLN A 112 -6.58 -0.45 4.16
CA GLN A 112 -5.31 0.20 4.46
C GLN A 112 -5.35 1.70 4.16
N LEU A 113 -5.96 2.09 3.03
CA LEU A 113 -6.14 3.51 2.69
C LEU A 113 -7.03 4.24 3.70
N GLU A 114 -8.09 3.61 4.24
CA GLU A 114 -8.93 4.24 5.27
C GLU A 114 -8.27 4.26 6.66
N THR A 115 -7.58 3.19 7.06
CA THR A 115 -6.89 3.12 8.36
C THR A 115 -5.79 4.18 8.48
N GLN A 116 -5.13 4.51 7.37
CA GLN A 116 -4.10 5.54 7.33
C GLN A 116 -4.66 6.97 7.41
N ARG A 117 -5.97 7.19 7.18
CA ARG A 117 -6.58 8.52 7.22
C ARG A 117 -6.76 9.03 8.65
N ARG A 118 -6.56 10.34 8.80
CA ARG A 118 -6.79 11.06 10.06
C ARG A 118 -8.27 11.42 10.29
N GLU A 119 -9.06 11.62 9.23
CA GLU A 119 -10.49 11.93 9.31
C GLU A 119 -11.36 10.70 8.96
N ASN A 120 -11.73 9.92 9.98
CA ASN A 120 -12.49 8.68 9.75
C ASN A 120 -13.98 8.88 10.02
N SER A 121 -14.79 8.87 8.96
CA SER A 121 -16.24 9.04 9.02
C SER A 121 -16.94 7.74 9.43
N LYS A 122 -17.97 7.82 10.29
CA LYS A 122 -18.83 6.67 10.59
C LYS A 122 -19.49 6.07 9.34
N ARG A 123 -19.79 6.89 8.32
CA ARG A 123 -20.35 6.43 7.04
C ARG A 123 -19.37 5.56 6.26
N ALA A 124 -18.11 5.98 6.18
CA ALA A 124 -17.05 5.23 5.52
C ALA A 124 -16.80 3.87 6.21
N ARG A 125 -16.67 3.89 7.54
CA ARG A 125 -16.51 2.68 8.36
C ARG A 125 -17.68 1.71 8.18
N ALA A 126 -18.92 2.22 8.14
CA ALA A 126 -20.09 1.39 7.93
C ALA A 126 -20.05 0.67 6.59
N LEU A 127 -19.65 1.35 5.52
CA LEU A 127 -19.53 0.74 4.20
C LEU A 127 -18.38 -0.29 4.14
N ILE A 128 -17.26 -0.04 4.83
CA ILE A 128 -16.17 -1.01 4.97
C ILE A 128 -16.60 -2.26 5.74
N LEU A 129 -17.32 -2.10 6.84
CA LEU A 129 -17.89 -3.23 7.58
C LEU A 129 -18.87 -4.03 6.71
N GLN A 130 -19.65 -3.35 5.85
CA GLN A 130 -20.55 -4.02 4.91
C GLN A 130 -19.78 -4.80 3.82
N MET A 131 -18.66 -4.27 3.32
CA MET A 131 -17.77 -5.00 2.42
C MET A 131 -17.17 -6.24 3.11
N ALA A 132 -16.72 -6.10 4.36
CA ALA A 132 -16.22 -7.22 5.17
C ALA A 132 -17.30 -8.30 5.36
N ASP A 133 -18.53 -7.89 5.64
CA ASP A 133 -19.67 -8.78 5.82
C ASP A 133 -20.07 -9.53 4.54
N MET A 134 -19.99 -8.86 3.39
CA MET A 134 -20.20 -9.47 2.08
C MET A 134 -19.10 -10.48 1.74
N LEU A 135 -17.83 -10.08 1.83
CA LEU A 135 -16.70 -10.97 1.50
C LEU A 135 -16.59 -12.13 2.50
N GLY A 136 -16.98 -11.93 3.75
CA GLY A 136 -17.07 -12.98 4.76
C GLY A 136 -17.98 -14.15 4.35
N ALA A 137 -18.94 -13.96 3.44
CA ALA A 137 -19.73 -15.06 2.89
C ALA A 137 -18.87 -16.07 2.11
N LEU A 138 -17.72 -15.66 1.58
CA LEU A 138 -16.77 -16.54 0.90
C LEU A 138 -16.12 -17.55 1.85
N LEU A 139 -16.11 -17.30 3.16
CA LEU A 139 -15.63 -18.27 4.15
C LEU A 139 -16.42 -19.59 4.10
N GLN A 140 -17.64 -19.59 3.53
CA GLN A 140 -18.45 -20.79 3.33
C GLN A 140 -18.01 -21.65 2.14
N LEU A 141 -16.98 -21.24 1.38
CA LEU A 141 -16.37 -22.06 0.32
C LEU A 141 -15.80 -23.39 0.84
N ASP A 142 -15.62 -23.56 2.16
CA ASP A 142 -15.17 -24.80 2.83
C ASP A 142 -16.01 -26.01 2.45
N GLY A 143 -17.31 -25.80 2.31
CA GLY A 143 -18.25 -26.86 1.98
C GLY A 143 -18.36 -27.15 0.48
N VAL A 144 -17.65 -26.43 -0.39
CA VAL A 144 -17.73 -26.65 -1.84
C VAL A 144 -16.76 -27.76 -2.22
N GLN A 145 -17.32 -28.94 -2.49
CA GLN A 145 -16.54 -30.14 -2.81
C GLN A 145 -15.79 -30.00 -4.15
N ASP A 146 -16.44 -29.52 -5.22
CA ASP A 146 -15.82 -29.40 -6.55
C ASP A 146 -16.21 -28.07 -7.24
N PRO A 147 -15.26 -27.13 -7.46
CA PRO A 147 -15.49 -25.87 -8.16
C PRO A 147 -15.89 -26.03 -9.63
N ASP A 148 -15.49 -27.13 -10.27
CA ASP A 148 -15.66 -27.40 -11.69
C ASP A 148 -16.84 -28.33 -12.01
N LEU A 149 -17.56 -28.75 -10.96
CA LEU A 149 -18.76 -29.56 -11.13
C LEU A 149 -19.83 -28.75 -11.87
N LYS A 150 -20.20 -29.24 -13.04
CA LYS A 150 -21.23 -28.61 -13.87
C LYS A 150 -22.60 -28.92 -13.30
N ASP A 151 -23.40 -27.87 -13.08
CA ASP A 151 -24.82 -28.02 -12.77
C ASP A 151 -25.53 -28.72 -13.95
N GLN A 152 -26.28 -29.78 -13.65
CA GLN A 152 -27.04 -30.57 -14.64
C GLN A 152 -28.14 -29.76 -15.33
N LYS A 153 -28.61 -28.64 -14.74
CA LYS A 153 -29.67 -27.80 -15.31
C LYS A 153 -29.15 -26.62 -16.14
N THR A 154 -28.01 -26.03 -15.75
CA THR A 154 -27.48 -24.82 -16.41
C THR A 154 -26.19 -25.06 -17.20
N GLY A 155 -25.51 -26.20 -16.99
CA GLY A 155 -24.23 -26.54 -17.63
C GLY A 155 -23.04 -25.69 -17.17
N GLN A 156 -23.23 -24.79 -16.19
CA GLN A 156 -22.20 -23.89 -15.65
C GLN A 156 -21.56 -24.48 -14.39
N THR A 157 -20.27 -24.16 -14.19
CA THR A 157 -19.53 -24.53 -12.98
C THR A 157 -19.72 -23.50 -11.88
N VAL A 158 -19.55 -23.91 -10.61
CA VAL A 158 -19.55 -23.01 -9.45
C VAL A 158 -18.44 -21.97 -9.61
N GLY A 159 -17.24 -22.40 -10.00
CA GLY A 159 -16.10 -21.53 -10.27
C GLY A 159 -16.41 -20.43 -11.29
N GLY A 160 -17.00 -20.77 -12.45
CA GLY A 160 -17.32 -19.78 -13.48
C GLY A 160 -18.45 -18.81 -13.10
N ARG A 161 -19.32 -19.18 -12.16
CA ARG A 161 -20.34 -18.28 -11.60
C ARG A 161 -19.75 -17.35 -10.55
N ILE A 162 -18.99 -17.89 -9.60
CA ILE A 162 -18.33 -17.10 -8.56
C ILE A 162 -17.30 -16.16 -9.19
N GLN A 163 -16.59 -16.58 -10.25
CA GLN A 163 -15.68 -15.70 -11.00
C GLN A 163 -16.40 -14.48 -11.59
N ARG A 164 -17.54 -14.67 -12.25
CA ARG A 164 -18.33 -13.53 -12.77
C ARG A 164 -18.86 -12.62 -11.66
N LEU A 165 -19.27 -13.21 -10.53
CA LEU A 165 -19.67 -12.45 -9.35
C LEU A 165 -18.49 -11.67 -8.77
N MET A 166 -17.28 -12.26 -8.72
CA MET A 166 -16.09 -11.58 -8.24
C MET A 166 -15.74 -10.39 -9.12
N SER A 167 -15.78 -10.49 -10.45
CA SER A 167 -15.56 -9.33 -11.32
C SER A 167 -16.54 -8.18 -11.06
N ALA A 168 -17.81 -8.49 -10.73
CA ALA A 168 -18.78 -7.47 -10.35
C ALA A 168 -18.46 -6.87 -8.96
N ILE A 169 -18.08 -7.71 -8.01
CA ILE A 169 -17.68 -7.30 -6.65
C ILE A 169 -16.42 -6.44 -6.67
N GLU A 170 -15.45 -6.74 -7.53
CA GLU A 170 -14.25 -5.91 -7.74
C GLU A 170 -14.65 -4.49 -8.14
N GLY A 171 -15.59 -4.35 -9.10
CA GLY A 171 -16.16 -3.06 -9.48
C GLY A 171 -16.88 -2.38 -8.31
N ASP A 172 -17.70 -3.12 -7.56
CA ASP A 172 -18.42 -2.59 -6.40
C ASP A 172 -17.46 -2.11 -5.28
N ILE A 173 -16.35 -2.82 -5.04
CA ILE A 173 -15.31 -2.43 -4.07
C ILE A 173 -14.59 -1.16 -4.53
N LYS A 174 -14.18 -1.09 -5.81
CA LYS A 174 -13.55 0.11 -6.39
C LYS A 174 -14.46 1.33 -6.27
N ASP A 175 -15.75 1.15 -6.58
CA ASP A 175 -16.76 2.21 -6.47
C ASP A 175 -17.03 2.64 -5.03
N CYS A 176 -17.12 1.70 -4.09
CA CYS A 176 -17.27 1.99 -2.66
C CYS A 176 -16.04 2.75 -2.13
N GLY A 177 -14.85 2.29 -2.50
CA GLY A 177 -13.59 2.94 -2.19
C GLY A 177 -13.52 4.37 -2.72
N ASN A 178 -13.92 4.58 -3.98
CA ASN A 178 -13.96 5.90 -4.61
C ASN A 178 -14.95 6.84 -3.90
N LEU A 179 -16.14 6.33 -3.54
CA LEU A 179 -17.14 7.09 -2.80
C LEU A 179 -16.60 7.52 -1.43
N ILE A 180 -15.97 6.61 -0.70
CA ILE A 180 -15.32 6.86 0.60
C ILE A 180 -14.21 7.90 0.45
N ASP A 181 -13.38 7.77 -0.58
CA ASP A 181 -12.27 8.67 -0.88
C ASP A 181 -12.72 10.09 -1.25
N ALA A 182 -13.61 10.23 -2.22
CA ALA A 182 -14.19 11.52 -2.59
C ALA A 182 -14.88 12.19 -1.39
N TYR A 183 -15.69 11.42 -0.65
CA TYR A 183 -16.34 11.94 0.54
C TYR A 183 -15.33 12.42 1.58
N SER A 184 -14.22 11.69 1.81
CA SER A 184 -13.21 12.08 2.79
C SER A 184 -12.53 13.41 2.43
N LYS A 185 -12.20 13.61 1.15
CA LYS A 185 -11.49 14.78 0.60
C LYS A 185 -12.32 16.06 0.65
N HIS A 186 -13.64 15.96 0.51
CA HIS A 186 -14.51 17.11 0.54
C HIS A 186 -14.42 17.86 1.88
N SER A 187 -14.38 19.20 1.83
CA SER A 187 -14.48 20.01 3.04
C SER A 187 -15.81 19.81 3.75
N VAL A 188 -15.90 20.29 4.99
CA VAL A 188 -17.15 20.26 5.76
C VAL A 188 -18.29 20.95 5.01
N ALA A 189 -17.98 22.06 4.33
CA ALA A 189 -18.94 22.80 3.52
C ALA A 189 -19.39 21.97 2.31
N SER A 190 -18.45 21.39 1.56
CA SER A 190 -18.78 20.54 0.40
C SER A 190 -19.60 19.30 0.80
N LYS A 191 -19.25 18.66 1.92
CA LYS A 191 -20.02 17.55 2.53
C LYS A 191 -21.45 17.97 2.88
N PHE A 192 -21.66 19.21 3.36
CA PHE A 192 -22.99 19.73 3.67
C PHE A 192 -23.82 19.93 2.40
N PHE A 193 -23.28 20.63 1.39
CA PHE A 193 -23.98 20.85 0.13
C PHE A 193 -24.32 19.53 -0.56
N PHE A 194 -23.43 18.56 -0.63
CA PHE A 194 -23.72 17.24 -1.20
C PHE A 194 -24.43 16.27 -0.25
N SER A 195 -24.84 16.70 0.96
CA SER A 195 -25.22 15.76 2.01
C SER A 195 -26.36 14.81 1.64
N GLY A 196 -27.38 15.28 0.91
CA GLY A 196 -28.47 14.43 0.40
C GLY A 196 -27.99 13.45 -0.66
N GLN A 197 -27.26 13.94 -1.67
CA GLN A 197 -26.73 13.11 -2.76
C GLN A 197 -25.76 12.02 -2.25
N TYR A 198 -24.92 12.35 -1.26
CA TYR A 198 -24.08 11.36 -0.60
C TYR A 198 -24.89 10.33 0.16
N ALA A 199 -25.94 10.73 0.89
CA ALA A 199 -26.78 9.78 1.61
C ALA A 199 -27.40 8.75 0.66
N ASP A 200 -27.93 9.21 -0.48
CA ASP A 200 -28.46 8.35 -1.52
C ASP A 200 -27.40 7.40 -2.10
N LYS A 201 -26.20 7.89 -2.37
CA LYS A 201 -25.10 7.07 -2.91
C LYS A 201 -24.60 6.04 -1.90
N PHE A 202 -24.39 6.41 -0.64
CA PHE A 202 -23.99 5.47 0.41
C PHE A 202 -25.03 4.38 0.61
N LYS A 203 -26.32 4.74 0.61
CA LYS A 203 -27.43 3.78 0.68
C LYS A 203 -27.46 2.84 -0.52
N SER A 204 -27.38 3.39 -1.73
CA SER A 204 -27.38 2.59 -2.97
C SER A 204 -26.20 1.61 -3.01
N ARG A 205 -25.01 2.01 -2.56
CA ARG A 205 -23.85 1.11 -2.47
C ARG A 205 -24.03 0.04 -1.40
N ALA A 206 -24.56 0.40 -0.23
CA ALA A 206 -24.86 -0.57 0.82
C ALA A 206 -25.89 -1.61 0.34
N ASP A 207 -26.97 -1.18 -0.32
CA ASP A 207 -27.98 -2.06 -0.92
C ASP A 207 -27.36 -3.03 -1.94
N GLY A 208 -26.45 -2.53 -2.79
CA GLY A 208 -25.70 -3.34 -3.75
C GLY A 208 -24.87 -4.44 -3.09
N LEU A 209 -24.12 -4.11 -2.03
CA LEU A 209 -23.31 -5.08 -1.28
C LEU A 209 -24.17 -6.17 -0.62
N VAL A 210 -25.36 -5.81 -0.12
CA VAL A 210 -26.32 -6.80 0.42
C VAL A 210 -26.79 -7.75 -0.68
N SER A 211 -27.11 -7.23 -1.87
CA SER A 211 -27.48 -8.05 -3.03
C SER A 211 -26.36 -9.01 -3.41
N ARG A 212 -25.12 -8.52 -3.53
CA ARG A 212 -23.93 -9.33 -3.85
C ARG A 212 -23.70 -10.44 -2.84
N LYS A 213 -23.86 -10.16 -1.55
CA LYS A 213 -23.76 -11.19 -0.51
C LYS A 213 -24.81 -12.28 -0.71
N GLY A 214 -26.05 -11.91 -1.02
CA GLY A 214 -27.12 -12.86 -1.35
C GLY A 214 -26.78 -13.72 -2.57
N GLU A 215 -26.20 -13.11 -3.61
CA GLU A 215 -25.75 -13.80 -4.83
C GLU A 215 -24.58 -14.78 -4.57
N ILE A 216 -23.64 -14.43 -3.70
CA ILE A 216 -22.56 -15.32 -3.23
C ILE A 216 -23.18 -16.53 -2.53
N ILE A 217 -24.01 -16.29 -1.51
CA ILE A 217 -24.65 -17.36 -0.72
C ILE A 217 -25.45 -18.30 -1.64
N PHE A 218 -26.26 -17.74 -2.55
CA PHE A 218 -27.03 -18.52 -3.51
C PHE A 218 -26.15 -19.37 -4.44
N SER A 219 -25.01 -18.81 -4.89
CA SER A 219 -24.12 -19.52 -5.80
C SER A 219 -23.35 -20.65 -5.12
N LEU A 220 -23.03 -20.51 -3.83
CA LEU A 220 -22.40 -21.57 -3.02
C LEU A 220 -23.36 -22.72 -2.71
N GLN A 221 -24.66 -22.47 -2.68
CA GLN A 221 -25.66 -23.41 -2.17
C GLN A 221 -26.22 -24.40 -3.18
N ILE A 222 -25.99 -24.18 -4.49
CA ILE A 222 -26.48 -25.10 -5.52
C ILE A 222 -25.83 -26.49 -5.43
N HIS A 223 -24.72 -26.61 -4.69
CA HIS A 223 -24.02 -27.88 -4.44
C HIS A 223 -23.96 -28.30 -2.97
N ASN A 224 -24.53 -27.50 -2.04
CA ASN A 224 -24.40 -27.72 -0.60
C ASN A 224 -25.76 -28.02 0.06
N THR A 225 -25.85 -29.10 0.83
CA THR A 225 -27.05 -29.56 1.57
C THR A 225 -27.36 -28.69 2.80
N VAL A 226 -27.11 -27.38 2.73
CA VAL A 226 -27.37 -26.44 3.85
C VAL A 226 -28.80 -25.93 3.78
N GLY A 227 -29.53 -26.04 4.89
CA GLY A 227 -30.98 -25.79 4.96
C GLY A 227 -31.38 -24.33 4.75
N ILE A 228 -32.58 -24.14 4.19
CA ILE A 228 -33.22 -22.84 3.91
C ILE A 228 -33.26 -21.91 5.15
N ASP A 229 -33.33 -22.47 6.35
CA ASP A 229 -33.46 -21.71 7.59
C ASP A 229 -32.19 -20.93 7.99
N ALA A 230 -31.00 -21.48 7.73
CA ALA A 230 -29.73 -20.79 7.99
C ALA A 230 -29.56 -19.56 7.07
N ILE A 231 -30.07 -19.65 5.84
CA ILE A 231 -30.10 -18.54 4.87
C ILE A 231 -31.04 -17.44 5.35
N GLN A 232 -32.24 -17.81 5.78
CA GLN A 232 -33.20 -16.82 6.25
C GLN A 232 -32.66 -16.05 7.45
N ALA A 233 -31.92 -16.72 8.35
CA ALA A 233 -31.25 -16.06 9.46
C ALA A 233 -30.18 -15.07 8.96
N GLU A 234 -29.33 -15.47 8.01
CA GLU A 234 -28.25 -14.63 7.49
C GLU A 234 -28.74 -13.44 6.64
N VAL A 235 -29.77 -13.65 5.82
CA VAL A 235 -30.44 -12.58 5.06
C VAL A 235 -31.12 -11.59 6.01
N ARG A 236 -31.80 -12.08 7.06
CA ARG A 236 -32.38 -11.20 8.09
C ARG A 236 -31.31 -10.39 8.81
N ARG A 237 -30.17 -11.02 9.16
CA ARG A 237 -29.03 -10.32 9.79
C ARG A 237 -28.47 -9.23 8.87
N THR A 238 -28.30 -9.55 7.60
CA THR A 238 -27.78 -8.61 6.59
C THR A 238 -28.73 -7.42 6.42
N ASN A 239 -30.04 -7.66 6.36
CA ASN A 239 -31.04 -6.60 6.31
C ASN A 239 -31.06 -5.73 7.58
N GLN A 240 -30.86 -6.32 8.76
CA GLN A 240 -30.73 -5.55 10.01
C GLN A 240 -29.49 -4.65 10.00
N MET A 241 -28.36 -5.14 9.50
CA MET A 241 -27.14 -4.37 9.36
C MET A 241 -27.32 -3.20 8.40
N LEU A 242 -27.98 -3.42 7.27
CA LEU A 242 -28.33 -2.38 6.31
C LEU A 242 -29.20 -1.29 6.95
N THR A 243 -30.23 -1.65 7.72
CA THR A 243 -31.06 -0.67 8.44
C THR A 243 -30.23 0.19 9.39
N LYS A 244 -29.34 -0.42 10.18
CA LYS A 244 -28.45 0.31 11.09
C LYS A 244 -27.45 1.20 10.34
N LEU A 245 -27.01 0.79 9.15
CA LEU A 245 -26.14 1.60 8.29
C LEU A 245 -26.89 2.82 7.75
N ILE A 246 -28.13 2.65 7.29
CA ILE A 246 -28.98 3.74 6.83
C ILE A 246 -29.18 4.75 7.97
N GLU A 247 -29.41 4.31 9.21
CA GLU A 247 -29.50 5.20 10.37
C GLU A 247 -28.22 6.02 10.60
N VAL A 248 -27.04 5.43 10.38
CA VAL A 248 -25.75 6.15 10.49
C VAL A 248 -25.55 7.13 9.34
N VAL A 249 -26.04 6.79 8.14
CA VAL A 249 -25.97 7.65 6.96
C VAL A 249 -26.93 8.83 7.07
N ASP A 250 -28.17 8.62 7.50
CA ASP A 250 -29.23 9.63 7.52
C ASP A 250 -29.31 10.47 8.80
N HIS A 251 -28.39 10.27 9.75
CA HIS A 251 -28.50 10.83 11.11
C HIS A 251 -28.96 12.31 11.14
N PRO A 252 -30.24 12.57 11.48
CA PRO A 252 -30.77 13.91 11.51
C PRO A 252 -30.16 14.65 12.70
N SER A 253 -29.78 15.90 12.50
CA SER A 253 -29.25 16.73 13.59
C SER A 253 -29.91 18.09 13.55
N GLU A 254 -30.28 18.63 14.72
CA GLU A 254 -30.86 19.97 14.83
C GLU A 254 -29.99 21.05 14.17
N ARG A 255 -28.67 20.81 14.17
CA ARG A 255 -27.67 21.62 13.47
C ARG A 255 -27.90 21.61 11.95
N LYS A 256 -28.07 20.42 11.36
CA LYS A 256 -28.37 20.27 9.93
C LYS A 256 -29.68 20.95 9.58
N ASP A 257 -30.73 20.73 10.37
CA ASP A 257 -32.05 21.35 10.13
C ASP A 257 -31.98 22.89 10.15
N ARG A 258 -31.16 23.47 11.03
CA ARG A 258 -30.92 24.92 11.06
C ARG A 258 -30.24 25.42 9.79
N LEU A 259 -29.23 24.71 9.30
CA LEU A 259 -28.49 25.08 8.09
C LEU A 259 -29.35 24.88 6.83
N ASP A 260 -30.18 23.84 6.80
CA ASP A 260 -31.13 23.58 5.72
C ASP A 260 -32.21 24.67 5.66
N ARG A 261 -32.72 25.14 6.81
CA ARG A 261 -33.60 26.32 6.89
C ARG A 261 -32.92 27.58 6.35
N MET A 262 -31.68 27.84 6.75
CA MET A 262 -30.92 28.99 6.25
C MET A 262 -30.75 28.93 4.72
N MET A 263 -30.45 27.75 4.16
CA MET A 263 -30.32 27.57 2.71
C MET A 263 -31.67 27.77 2.00
N HIS A 264 -32.77 27.32 2.61
CA HIS A 264 -34.11 27.58 2.12
C HIS A 264 -34.44 29.08 2.11
N ASP A 265 -34.14 29.81 3.20
CA ASP A 265 -34.39 31.25 3.33
C ASP A 265 -33.58 32.08 2.32
N LEU A 266 -32.39 31.60 1.92
CA LEU A 266 -31.56 32.22 0.87
C LEU A 266 -32.06 31.93 -0.56
N GLY A 267 -33.21 31.27 -0.70
CA GLY A 267 -33.86 30.97 -1.99
C GLY A 267 -33.52 29.60 -2.57
N GLY A 268 -33.08 28.67 -1.72
CA GLY A 268 -32.83 27.28 -2.08
C GLY A 268 -31.45 27.00 -2.66
N ARG A 269 -31.13 25.71 -2.79
CA ARG A 269 -29.80 25.22 -3.18
C ARG A 269 -29.32 25.82 -4.51
N ASP A 270 -30.16 25.78 -5.54
CA ASP A 270 -29.73 26.16 -6.90
C ASP A 270 -29.36 27.64 -6.99
N LYS A 271 -30.10 28.49 -6.28
CA LYS A 271 -29.80 29.93 -6.21
C LYS A 271 -28.50 30.18 -5.44
N VAL A 272 -28.26 29.45 -4.36
CA VAL A 272 -27.01 29.54 -3.57
C VAL A 272 -25.81 29.05 -4.38
N LEU A 273 -25.95 27.99 -5.18
CA LEU A 273 -24.88 27.48 -6.04
C LEU A 273 -24.61 28.39 -7.25
N GLY A 274 -25.61 29.16 -7.69
CA GLY A 274 -25.48 30.16 -8.74
C GLY A 274 -24.72 31.42 -8.33
N ASP A 275 -24.60 31.72 -7.04
CA ASP A 275 -24.00 32.95 -6.52
C ASP A 275 -22.85 32.65 -5.53
N ASP A 276 -21.62 33.01 -5.92
CA ASP A 276 -20.42 32.78 -5.11
C ASP A 276 -20.47 33.44 -3.72
N ALA A 277 -21.15 34.58 -3.58
CA ALA A 277 -21.27 35.27 -2.30
C ALA A 277 -22.17 34.49 -1.35
N LEU A 278 -23.33 34.03 -1.83
CA LEU A 278 -24.25 33.20 -1.05
C LEU A 278 -23.62 31.85 -0.68
N MET A 279 -22.92 31.22 -1.61
CA MET A 279 -22.19 29.97 -1.38
C MET A 279 -21.17 30.14 -0.24
N THR A 280 -20.42 31.24 -0.26
CA THR A 280 -19.43 31.57 0.79
C THR A 280 -20.11 31.85 2.14
N THR A 281 -21.26 32.54 2.15
CA THR A 281 -22.04 32.79 3.38
C THR A 281 -22.50 31.48 4.02
N VAL A 282 -23.09 30.57 3.26
CA VAL A 282 -23.54 29.27 3.78
C VAL A 282 -22.35 28.43 4.25
N ALA A 283 -21.27 28.36 3.47
CA ALA A 283 -20.07 27.63 3.86
C ALA A 283 -19.48 28.15 5.18
N SER A 284 -19.45 29.46 5.38
CA SER A 284 -19.00 30.07 6.65
C SER A 284 -19.87 29.66 7.83
N ALA A 285 -21.20 29.64 7.66
CA ALA A 285 -22.13 29.24 8.71
C ALA A 285 -21.98 27.75 9.06
N VAL A 286 -21.74 26.89 8.06
CA VAL A 286 -21.45 25.46 8.27
C VAL A 286 -20.20 25.29 9.12
N ILE A 287 -19.11 25.98 8.79
CA ILE A 287 -17.84 25.89 9.55
C ILE A 287 -18.02 26.41 10.98
N GLN A 288 -18.66 27.56 11.15
CA GLN A 288 -18.93 28.15 12.47
C GLN A 288 -19.82 27.25 13.34
N SER A 289 -20.81 26.57 12.74
CA SER A 289 -21.69 25.65 13.48
C SER A 289 -20.98 24.42 14.04
N ARG A 290 -19.79 24.10 13.52
CA ARG A 290 -18.90 23.02 14.00
C ARG A 290 -17.95 23.47 15.11
N ALA A 291 -17.69 24.78 15.24
CA ALA A 291 -16.86 25.31 16.30
C ALA A 291 -17.60 25.23 17.65
N SER A 292 -17.01 24.55 18.63
CA SER A 292 -17.62 24.35 19.94
C SER A 292 -17.66 25.67 20.75
N PRO A 293 -18.76 26.02 21.46
CA PRO A 293 -18.84 27.26 22.23
C PRO A 293 -17.84 27.35 23.40
N ASN A 294 -17.25 26.24 23.85
CA ASN A 294 -16.23 26.23 24.91
C ASN A 294 -14.82 26.66 24.47
N ALA A 295 -14.58 26.90 23.17
CA ALA A 295 -13.29 27.43 22.70
C ALA A 295 -13.07 28.91 23.07
N ALA A 296 -14.10 29.62 23.55
CA ALA A 296 -14.00 31.02 23.93
C ALA A 296 -13.38 31.27 25.32
N LEU A 297 -13.21 30.24 26.16
CA LEU A 297 -12.74 30.37 27.54
C LEU A 297 -11.30 29.90 27.78
N SER A 298 -10.62 29.42 26.74
CA SER A 298 -9.16 29.15 26.75
C SER A 298 -8.41 30.13 25.86
N ALA A 299 -8.89 31.37 25.77
CA ALA A 299 -8.10 32.50 25.29
C ALA A 299 -7.19 32.99 26.42
N ASP A 300 -6.36 32.10 26.96
CA ASP A 300 -5.11 32.51 27.58
C ASP A 300 -3.96 32.01 26.71
N GLN A 301 -2.99 32.90 26.57
CA GLN A 301 -2.00 33.00 25.51
C GLN A 301 -1.30 31.66 25.17
N THR A 302 -1.65 31.05 24.04
CA THR A 302 -0.72 30.31 23.15
C THR A 302 -1.42 29.99 21.80
N ASP A 303 -1.00 30.69 20.74
CA ASP A 303 -0.98 30.31 19.32
C ASP A 303 -2.16 29.57 18.64
N GLY A 304 -3.40 29.71 19.13
CA GLY A 304 -4.60 29.16 18.48
C GLY A 304 -5.47 30.14 17.66
N ALA A 305 -5.29 31.45 17.81
CA ALA A 305 -6.29 32.45 17.38
C ALA A 305 -5.79 33.52 16.38
N LYS A 306 -4.73 33.23 15.61
CA LYS A 306 -4.26 34.08 14.50
C LYS A 306 -4.18 33.36 13.15
N ILE A 307 -5.13 32.46 12.86
CA ILE A 307 -5.43 32.02 11.48
C ILE A 307 -6.71 32.73 11.02
N ALA A 308 -6.75 34.04 11.20
CA ALA A 308 -7.63 34.94 10.48
C ALA A 308 -6.75 36.00 9.79
N GLY A 309 -5.69 35.52 9.14
CA GLY A 309 -5.03 36.25 8.07
C GLY A 309 -5.83 35.98 6.80
N LYS A 310 -6.34 37.04 6.18
CA LYS A 310 -6.88 37.04 4.81
C LYS A 310 -5.98 36.19 3.91
N GLU A 311 -6.47 35.07 3.35
CA GLU A 311 -6.21 34.59 1.98
C GLU A 311 -6.60 33.13 1.69
N ASP A 312 -6.99 32.30 2.66
CA ASP A 312 -7.68 31.05 2.32
C ASP A 312 -9.17 31.34 2.13
N ALA A 313 -9.61 31.36 0.88
CA ALA A 313 -11.03 31.43 0.59
C ALA A 313 -11.74 30.24 1.27
N ILE A 314 -12.85 30.50 1.96
CA ILE A 314 -13.64 29.49 2.69
C ILE A 314 -13.98 28.26 1.82
N LEU A 315 -14.11 28.49 0.51
CA LEU A 315 -14.13 27.46 -0.53
C LEU A 315 -13.04 27.77 -1.56
N THR A 316 -12.37 26.76 -2.09
CA THR A 316 -11.41 26.88 -3.19
C THR A 316 -12.11 27.09 -4.54
N ALA A 317 -11.36 27.43 -5.59
CA ALA A 317 -11.91 27.50 -6.94
C ALA A 317 -12.39 26.13 -7.45
N THR A 318 -11.68 25.05 -7.08
CA THR A 318 -12.07 23.67 -7.38
C THR A 318 -13.39 23.31 -6.71
N GLU A 319 -13.53 23.57 -5.40
CA GLU A 319 -14.75 23.27 -4.66
C GLU A 319 -15.97 24.03 -5.21
N ARG A 320 -15.82 25.32 -5.55
CA ARG A 320 -16.90 26.10 -6.17
C ARG A 320 -17.35 25.53 -7.50
N HIS A 321 -16.43 24.98 -8.28
CA HIS A 321 -16.76 24.35 -9.55
C HIS A 321 -17.45 23.00 -9.33
N GLU A 322 -16.87 22.14 -8.49
CA GLU A 322 -17.42 20.82 -8.16
C GLU A 322 -18.83 20.92 -7.60
N LEU A 323 -19.10 21.88 -6.71
CA LEU A 323 -20.42 22.09 -6.11
C LEU A 323 -21.53 22.37 -7.13
N ARG A 324 -21.18 22.84 -8.33
CA ARG A 324 -22.12 23.09 -9.43
C ARG A 324 -22.33 21.88 -10.34
N LEU A 325 -21.49 20.86 -10.20
CA LEU A 325 -21.62 19.61 -10.94
C LEU A 325 -22.54 18.63 -10.18
N PRO A 326 -23.21 17.72 -10.90
CA PRO A 326 -23.81 16.55 -10.29
C PRO A 326 -22.75 15.73 -9.55
N LEU A 327 -23.11 15.14 -8.39
CA LEU A 327 -22.16 14.34 -7.60
C LEU A 327 -21.56 13.19 -8.42
N ASP A 328 -22.31 12.59 -9.34
CA ASP A 328 -21.81 11.50 -10.19
C ASP A 328 -20.62 11.92 -11.05
N SER A 329 -20.67 13.11 -11.65
CA SER A 329 -19.54 13.65 -12.42
C SER A 329 -18.32 13.92 -11.53
N VAL A 330 -18.54 14.36 -10.29
CA VAL A 330 -17.45 14.56 -9.30
C VAL A 330 -16.84 13.21 -8.90
N LEU A 331 -17.66 12.18 -8.70
CA LEU A 331 -17.20 10.84 -8.37
C LEU A 331 -16.43 10.20 -9.54
N GLU A 332 -16.88 10.38 -10.78
CA GLU A 332 -16.19 9.91 -11.99
C GLU A 332 -14.81 10.59 -12.14
N GLN A 333 -14.73 11.90 -11.87
CA GLN A 333 -13.46 12.62 -11.88
C GLN A 333 -12.52 12.15 -10.75
N ASN A 334 -13.03 11.87 -9.55
CA ASN A 334 -12.20 11.33 -8.47
C ASN A 334 -11.73 9.89 -8.76
N ALA A 335 -12.54 9.10 -9.46
CA ALA A 335 -12.24 7.70 -9.76
C ALA A 335 -10.93 7.52 -10.53
N THR A 336 -10.59 8.45 -11.43
CA THR A 336 -9.38 8.36 -12.25
C THR A 336 -8.10 8.31 -11.41
N LEU A 337 -8.02 9.11 -10.35
CA LEU A 337 -6.89 9.11 -9.42
C LEU A 337 -7.03 8.01 -8.36
N TYR A 338 -8.25 7.78 -7.88
CA TYR A 338 -8.48 6.81 -6.81
C TYR A 338 -8.15 5.37 -7.25
N VAL A 339 -8.54 4.97 -8.46
CA VAL A 339 -8.28 3.61 -8.95
C VAL A 339 -6.78 3.36 -9.08
N GLU A 340 -6.02 4.31 -9.63
CA GLU A 340 -4.56 4.22 -9.69
C GLU A 340 -3.93 4.10 -8.29
N LYS A 341 -4.41 4.91 -7.35
CA LYS A 341 -3.99 4.85 -5.94
C LYS A 341 -4.27 3.47 -5.31
N LEU A 342 -5.45 2.93 -5.54
CA LEU A 342 -5.87 1.64 -5.00
C LEU A 342 -5.06 0.49 -5.63
N ASP A 343 -4.91 0.48 -6.95
CA ASP A 343 -4.16 -0.55 -7.66
C ASP A 343 -2.68 -0.56 -7.20
N ARG A 344 -2.08 0.62 -6.93
CA ARG A 344 -0.75 0.73 -6.30
C ARG A 344 -0.69 0.17 -4.89
N GLN A 345 -1.71 0.44 -4.07
CA GLN A 345 -1.77 -0.13 -2.73
C GLN A 345 -1.83 -1.66 -2.80
N VAL A 346 -2.59 -2.20 -3.75
CA VAL A 346 -2.67 -3.65 -4.00
C VAL A 346 -1.33 -4.22 -4.46
N GLU A 347 -0.63 -3.60 -5.42
CA GLU A 347 0.72 -4.00 -5.85
C GLU A 347 1.71 -4.06 -4.67
N LYS A 348 1.65 -3.08 -3.77
CA LYS A 348 2.47 -3.04 -2.56
C LYS A 348 2.14 -4.21 -1.62
N ILE A 349 0.86 -4.49 -1.40
CA ILE A 349 0.40 -5.63 -0.57
C ILE A 349 0.86 -6.96 -1.17
N THR A 350 0.65 -7.20 -2.46
CA THR A 350 1.00 -8.47 -3.10
C THR A 350 2.51 -8.69 -3.11
N SER A 351 3.30 -7.65 -3.43
CA SER A 351 4.77 -7.76 -3.40
C SER A 351 5.32 -8.02 -1.99
N GLN A 352 4.69 -7.50 -0.93
CA GLN A 352 5.04 -7.83 0.45
C GLN A 352 4.71 -9.29 0.79
N LEU A 353 3.58 -9.80 0.30
CA LEU A 353 3.20 -11.20 0.49
C LEU A 353 4.15 -12.16 -0.24
N ASP A 354 4.53 -11.84 -1.49
CA ASP A 354 5.48 -12.64 -2.27
C ASP A 354 6.84 -12.74 -1.58
N LYS A 355 7.31 -11.62 -0.99
CA LYS A 355 8.53 -11.59 -0.17
C LYS A 355 8.39 -12.47 1.07
N LEU A 356 7.25 -12.42 1.75
CA LEU A 356 6.99 -13.26 2.93
C LEU A 356 6.95 -14.74 2.58
N GLN A 357 6.30 -15.14 1.48
CA GLN A 357 6.26 -16.53 1.03
C GLN A 357 7.65 -17.04 0.64
N SER A 358 8.37 -16.26 -0.16
CA SER A 358 9.77 -16.56 -0.52
C SER A 358 10.64 -16.69 0.73
N SER A 359 10.44 -15.82 1.72
CA SER A 359 11.14 -15.89 3.00
C SER A 359 10.73 -17.12 3.81
N SER A 360 9.46 -17.53 3.80
CA SER A 360 8.96 -18.72 4.52
C SER A 360 9.53 -20.01 3.93
N ASP A 361 9.62 -20.12 2.60
CA ASP A 361 10.21 -21.27 1.92
C ASP A 361 11.71 -21.36 2.19
N VAL A 362 12.39 -20.21 2.26
CA VAL A 362 13.77 -20.11 2.75
C VAL A 362 13.86 -20.46 4.23
N ILE A 363 12.93 -20.01 5.08
CA ILE A 363 12.88 -20.28 6.53
C ILE A 363 12.69 -21.79 6.80
N LEU A 364 11.77 -22.45 6.10
CA LEU A 364 11.53 -23.90 6.25
C LEU A 364 12.74 -24.73 5.81
N LYS A 365 13.46 -24.27 4.78
CA LYS A 365 14.72 -24.89 4.35
C LYS A 365 15.90 -24.57 5.29
N THR A 366 15.79 -23.52 6.11
CA THR A 366 16.87 -23.00 6.97
C THR A 366 16.67 -23.23 8.47
N LEU A 367 15.53 -23.76 8.92
CA LEU A 367 15.30 -24.17 10.32
C LEU A 367 16.21 -25.33 10.77
N THR A 368 16.87 -26.00 9.83
CA THR A 368 17.89 -27.02 10.07
C THR A 368 19.33 -26.48 10.02
N GLY A 369 19.51 -25.19 9.69
CA GLY A 369 20.80 -24.54 9.45
C GLY A 369 21.24 -23.52 10.50
N GLY A 370 22.52 -23.13 10.48
CA GLY A 370 23.08 -22.11 11.38
C GLY A 370 22.59 -20.69 11.06
N ALA A 371 22.55 -19.78 12.04
CA ALA A 371 21.99 -18.43 11.83
C ALA A 371 22.71 -17.61 10.75
N TRP A 372 24.02 -17.85 10.56
CA TRP A 372 24.86 -17.27 9.51
C TRP A 372 24.50 -17.79 8.10
N GLU A 373 23.99 -19.03 7.97
CA GLU A 373 23.57 -19.61 6.68
C GLU A 373 22.37 -18.87 6.08
N ARG A 374 21.61 -18.15 6.91
CA ARG A 374 20.46 -17.33 6.51
C ARG A 374 20.86 -15.95 5.98
N VAL A 375 22.10 -15.51 6.17
CA VAL A 375 22.59 -14.24 5.63
C VAL A 375 22.93 -14.44 4.15
N GLU A 376 22.30 -13.65 3.27
CA GLU A 376 22.43 -13.84 1.82
C GLU A 376 23.78 -13.36 1.27
N HIS A 377 24.34 -12.29 1.84
CA HIS A 377 25.56 -11.68 1.31
C HIS A 377 26.81 -12.42 1.83
N PRO A 378 27.73 -12.87 0.97
CA PRO A 378 28.91 -13.66 1.37
C PRO A 378 29.77 -13.02 2.46
N ASP A 379 30.11 -11.73 2.32
CA ASP A 379 30.93 -11.02 3.31
C ASP A 379 30.24 -10.94 4.68
N LEU A 380 28.95 -10.60 4.71
CA LEU A 380 28.19 -10.50 5.95
C LEU A 380 27.92 -11.88 6.56
N GLN A 381 27.73 -12.90 5.74
CA GLN A 381 27.62 -14.28 6.17
C GLN A 381 28.90 -14.74 6.88
N GLN A 382 30.07 -14.42 6.32
CA GLN A 382 31.36 -14.72 6.93
C GLN A 382 31.54 -13.98 8.26
N ILE A 383 31.19 -12.68 8.30
CA ILE A 383 31.20 -11.88 9.54
C ILE A 383 30.29 -12.52 10.61
N TRP A 384 29.07 -12.91 10.23
CA TRP A 384 28.10 -13.52 11.13
C TRP A 384 28.63 -14.84 11.72
N LYS A 385 29.29 -15.63 10.88
CA LYS A 385 29.89 -16.91 11.25
C LYS A 385 31.09 -16.74 12.18
N ASP A 386 32.00 -15.83 11.86
CA ASP A 386 33.24 -15.59 12.62
C ASP A 386 32.97 -15.05 14.03
N ASN A 387 31.82 -14.38 14.23
CA ASN A 387 31.42 -13.81 15.51
C ASN A 387 30.39 -14.66 16.29
N ASP A 388 30.03 -15.85 15.78
CA ASP A 388 29.03 -16.75 16.37
C ASP A 388 27.70 -16.05 16.71
N TRP A 389 27.27 -15.14 15.84
CA TRP A 389 26.02 -14.41 16.06
C TRP A 389 24.81 -15.30 15.80
N LYS A 390 23.85 -15.24 16.72
CA LYS A 390 22.58 -15.95 16.60
C LYS A 390 21.63 -15.18 15.68
N THR A 391 20.46 -14.82 16.16
CA THR A 391 19.39 -14.20 15.36
C THR A 391 19.52 -12.70 15.19
N SER A 392 20.23 -12.04 16.11
CA SER A 392 20.38 -10.58 16.14
C SER A 392 21.68 -10.19 16.84
N VAL A 393 22.11 -8.94 16.61
CA VAL A 393 23.33 -8.35 17.15
C VAL A 393 23.09 -6.88 17.48
N GLU A 394 23.75 -6.33 18.50
CA GLU A 394 23.69 -4.89 18.79
C GLU A 394 24.21 -4.07 17.60
N ALA A 395 23.43 -3.11 17.13
CA ALA A 395 23.68 -2.38 15.87
C ALA A 395 25.04 -1.68 15.85
N ARG A 396 25.47 -1.11 16.98
CA ARG A 396 26.77 -0.44 17.09
C ARG A 396 27.93 -1.43 16.98
N TYR A 397 27.81 -2.58 17.63
CA TYR A 397 28.81 -3.63 17.58
C TYR A 397 28.90 -4.22 16.16
N PHE A 398 27.76 -4.46 15.52
CA PHE A 398 27.69 -4.92 14.13
C PHE A 398 28.49 -4.03 13.17
N VAL A 399 28.25 -2.72 13.19
CA VAL A 399 28.95 -1.76 12.31
C VAL A 399 30.47 -1.75 12.55
N LEU A 400 30.90 -1.86 13.81
CA LEU A 400 32.34 -1.93 14.15
C LEU A 400 32.99 -3.17 13.55
N VAL A 401 32.36 -4.33 13.70
CA VAL A 401 32.89 -5.59 13.16
C VAL A 401 32.92 -5.59 11.63
N VAL A 402 31.93 -4.99 10.97
CA VAL A 402 31.95 -4.80 9.51
C VAL A 402 33.12 -3.92 9.07
N HIS A 403 33.42 -2.85 9.81
CA HIS A 403 34.60 -2.02 9.56
C HIS A 403 35.89 -2.84 9.69
N ASP A 404 36.04 -3.58 10.79
CA ASP A 404 37.26 -4.35 11.07
C ASP A 404 37.46 -5.47 10.03
N TYR A 405 36.38 -6.12 9.58
CA TYR A 405 36.43 -7.10 8.51
C TYR A 405 36.98 -6.53 7.20
N TYR A 406 36.50 -5.36 6.77
CA TYR A 406 36.99 -4.74 5.54
C TYR A 406 38.39 -4.13 5.68
N ASP A 407 38.76 -3.60 6.86
CA ASP A 407 40.13 -3.16 7.12
C ASP A 407 41.11 -4.34 7.02
N ASP A 408 40.76 -5.49 7.60
CA ASP A 408 41.51 -6.74 7.45
C ASP A 408 41.56 -7.23 6.00
N PHE A 409 40.45 -7.15 5.26
CA PHE A 409 40.36 -7.57 3.86
C PHE A 409 41.40 -6.86 2.98
N PHE A 410 41.61 -5.55 3.17
CA PHE A 410 42.59 -4.78 2.39
C PHE A 410 44.02 -4.86 2.93
N ARG A 411 44.22 -5.28 4.18
CA ARG A 411 45.54 -5.54 4.77
C ARG A 411 46.12 -6.89 4.37
N ARG A 412 45.27 -7.87 4.05
CA ARG A 412 45.69 -9.21 3.60
C ARG A 412 46.16 -9.16 2.14
N PRO A 413 47.24 -9.85 1.77
CA PRO A 413 47.63 -9.99 0.37
C PRO A 413 46.51 -10.70 -0.39
N GLN A 414 45.82 -10.01 -1.29
CA GLN A 414 44.85 -10.67 -2.17
C GLN A 414 45.61 -11.69 -3.03
N PRO A 415 45.17 -12.96 -3.13
CA PRO A 415 45.69 -13.86 -4.12
C PRO A 415 45.53 -13.21 -5.50
N ALA A 416 46.55 -13.35 -6.36
CA ALA A 416 46.51 -12.82 -7.72
C ALA A 416 45.17 -13.20 -8.37
N ALA A 417 44.49 -12.21 -8.98
CA ALA A 417 43.18 -12.38 -9.59
C ALA A 417 43.15 -13.69 -10.39
N PRO A 418 42.12 -14.53 -10.25
CA PRO A 418 41.99 -15.69 -11.12
C PRO A 418 42.00 -15.18 -12.55
N THR A 419 43.02 -15.58 -13.31
CA THR A 419 43.03 -15.48 -14.77
C THR A 419 41.71 -16.01 -15.29
N ALA A 420 41.13 -15.34 -16.27
CA ALA A 420 39.78 -15.53 -16.82
C ALA A 420 39.48 -16.93 -17.43
N ASP A 421 40.24 -17.96 -17.07
CA ASP A 421 40.17 -19.33 -17.60
C ASP A 421 39.58 -20.36 -16.63
N THR A 422 38.96 -19.92 -15.53
CA THR A 422 38.03 -20.80 -14.79
C THR A 422 36.62 -20.53 -15.29
N THR A 423 36.30 -21.13 -16.45
CA THR A 423 34.91 -21.33 -16.88
C THR A 423 34.18 -22.13 -15.79
N SER A 424 33.50 -21.43 -14.89
CA SER A 424 32.42 -22.01 -14.09
C SER A 424 31.40 -22.57 -15.08
N THR A 425 31.22 -23.89 -15.06
CA THR A 425 30.32 -24.66 -15.92
C THR A 425 28.83 -24.44 -15.66
N ASP A 426 28.47 -23.48 -14.80
CA ASP A 426 27.10 -23.00 -14.64
C ASP A 426 27.07 -21.49 -14.94
N GLY A 427 26.48 -21.10 -16.07
CA GLY A 427 26.43 -19.73 -16.59
C GLY A 427 25.60 -18.73 -15.78
N LYS A 428 25.56 -18.83 -14.44
CA LYS A 428 24.94 -17.85 -13.55
C LYS A 428 26.01 -16.88 -13.05
N GLN A 429 25.92 -15.62 -13.46
CA GLN A 429 26.73 -14.55 -12.89
C GLN A 429 26.50 -14.46 -11.37
N PRO A 430 27.55 -14.18 -10.56
CA PRO A 430 27.38 -14.01 -9.12
C PRO A 430 26.45 -12.83 -8.83
N ARG A 431 25.46 -13.03 -7.94
CA ARG A 431 24.47 -12.00 -7.55
C ARG A 431 25.11 -10.76 -6.92
N PHE A 432 26.23 -10.91 -6.23
CA PHE A 432 26.92 -9.82 -5.53
C PHE A 432 28.31 -9.58 -6.13
N SER A 433 28.66 -8.30 -6.32
CA SER A 433 29.98 -7.90 -6.79
C SER A 433 30.99 -7.91 -5.64
N VAL A 434 32.19 -8.46 -5.88
CA VAL A 434 33.26 -8.53 -4.88
C VAL A 434 34.04 -7.20 -4.84
N PRO A 435 34.43 -6.70 -3.66
CA PRO A 435 35.29 -5.52 -3.54
C PRO A 435 36.66 -5.70 -4.22
N THR A 436 37.10 -4.68 -4.94
CA THR A 436 38.38 -4.63 -5.65
C THR A 436 39.40 -3.75 -4.91
N PRO A 437 40.71 -3.84 -5.17
CA PRO A 437 41.70 -2.92 -4.58
C PRO A 437 41.39 -1.44 -4.83
N SER A 438 40.71 -1.11 -5.94
CA SER A 438 40.25 0.25 -6.22
C SER A 438 39.16 0.76 -5.27
N ASP A 439 38.51 -0.10 -4.47
CA ASP A 439 37.44 0.28 -3.55
C ASP A 439 37.94 0.69 -2.16
N ILE A 440 39.26 0.67 -1.91
CA ILE A 440 39.87 1.02 -0.63
C ILE A 440 39.47 2.42 -0.13
N TRP A 441 39.09 3.32 -1.04
CA TRP A 441 38.60 4.66 -0.69
C TRP A 441 37.33 4.63 0.16
N CYS A 442 36.55 3.54 0.13
CA CYS A 442 35.31 3.41 0.90
C CYS A 442 35.56 3.31 2.40
N LEU A 443 36.70 2.74 2.83
CA LEU A 443 37.05 2.55 4.25
C LEU A 443 37.03 3.86 5.04
N LYS A 444 37.39 4.99 4.41
CA LYS A 444 37.35 6.31 5.07
C LYS A 444 35.94 6.69 5.55
N TYR A 445 34.91 6.13 4.91
CA TYR A 445 33.51 6.37 5.26
C TYR A 445 32.97 5.36 6.28
N LEU A 446 33.64 4.22 6.51
CA LEU A 446 33.25 3.24 7.55
C LEU A 446 33.80 3.60 8.95
N SER A 447 34.37 4.79 9.14
CA SER A 447 34.92 5.23 10.43
C SER A 447 33.86 5.50 11.51
N VAL A 448 34.32 5.61 12.77
CA VAL A 448 33.51 5.95 13.96
C VAL A 448 32.61 7.19 13.76
N LYS A 449 33.03 8.14 12.92
CA LYS A 449 32.25 9.35 12.62
C LYS A 449 30.92 9.06 11.90
N HIS A 450 30.82 7.95 11.18
CA HIS A 450 29.63 7.59 10.41
C HIS A 450 28.88 6.40 11.01
N THR A 451 29.31 5.88 12.16
CA THR A 451 28.67 4.72 12.81
C THR A 451 27.18 4.95 13.05
N GLY A 452 26.77 6.14 13.50
CA GLY A 452 25.34 6.46 13.68
C GLY A 452 24.54 6.38 12.37
N ALA A 453 25.09 6.90 11.27
CA ALA A 453 24.43 6.84 9.97
C ALA A 453 24.30 5.40 9.43
N LEU A 454 25.29 4.55 9.70
CA LEU A 454 25.26 3.14 9.32
C LEU A 454 24.31 2.33 10.22
N MET A 455 24.26 2.64 11.53
CA MET A 455 23.32 2.01 12.45
C MET A 455 21.87 2.23 11.99
N GLU A 456 21.48 3.47 11.70
CA GLU A 456 20.12 3.82 11.21
C GLU A 456 19.71 3.08 9.92
N VAL A 457 20.67 2.57 9.16
CA VAL A 457 20.41 1.92 7.87
C VAL A 457 20.18 0.42 8.03
N PHE A 458 20.76 -0.20 9.06
CA PHE A 458 20.52 -1.59 9.39
C PHE A 458 19.40 -1.76 10.42
N ASP A 459 19.35 -0.88 11.43
CA ASP A 459 18.34 -0.85 12.48
C ASP A 459 17.20 0.09 12.07
N VAL A 460 16.39 -0.37 11.12
CA VAL A 460 15.29 0.43 10.54
C VAL A 460 14.15 0.60 11.54
N ASP A 461 13.95 -0.37 12.44
CA ASP A 461 12.92 -0.34 13.48
C ASP A 461 13.35 0.45 14.73
N GLY A 462 14.62 0.85 14.83
CA GLY A 462 15.17 1.63 15.93
C GLY A 462 15.25 0.85 17.25
N SER A 463 15.27 -0.48 17.18
CA SER A 463 15.32 -1.37 18.35
C SER A 463 16.69 -1.39 19.04
N GLY A 464 17.73 -0.88 18.39
CA GLY A 464 19.13 -0.99 18.80
C GLY A 464 19.79 -2.31 18.38
N PHE A 465 19.05 -3.21 17.72
CA PHE A 465 19.52 -4.53 17.31
C PHE A 465 19.29 -4.75 15.82
N VAL A 466 20.26 -5.38 15.15
CA VAL A 466 20.20 -5.75 13.73
C VAL A 466 19.89 -7.24 13.63
N ARG A 467 18.82 -7.57 12.91
CA ARG A 467 18.35 -8.93 12.64
C ARG A 467 18.80 -9.39 11.26
N VAL A 468 18.86 -10.72 11.07
CA VAL A 468 19.18 -11.32 9.76
C VAL A 468 18.27 -10.80 8.64
N ALA A 469 16.97 -10.63 8.93
CA ALA A 469 16.01 -10.12 7.96
C ALA A 469 16.37 -8.70 7.48
N GLU A 470 16.72 -7.79 8.40
CA GLU A 470 17.07 -6.41 8.08
C GLU A 470 18.36 -6.33 7.25
N VAL A 471 19.32 -7.22 7.53
CA VAL A 471 20.56 -7.32 6.77
C VAL A 471 20.30 -7.83 5.36
N ASN A 472 19.44 -8.83 5.20
CA ASN A 472 19.06 -9.34 3.89
C ASN A 472 18.27 -8.30 3.09
N ASP A 473 17.37 -7.56 3.74
CA ASP A 473 16.63 -6.44 3.11
C ASP A 473 17.58 -5.35 2.63
N PHE A 474 18.58 -5.00 3.45
CA PHE A 474 19.63 -4.06 3.07
C PHE A 474 20.43 -4.56 1.86
N CYS A 475 20.80 -5.84 1.84
CA CYS A 475 21.55 -6.45 0.73
C CYS A 475 20.72 -6.56 -0.55
N ALA A 476 19.42 -6.84 -0.44
CA ALA A 476 18.50 -6.87 -1.56
C ALA A 476 18.32 -5.48 -2.20
N ALA A 477 18.56 -4.40 -1.43
CA ALA A 477 18.52 -3.04 -1.93
C ALA A 477 19.80 -2.59 -2.68
N ILE A 478 20.88 -3.38 -2.68
CA ILE A 478 22.13 -3.04 -3.38
C ILE A 478 21.89 -2.95 -4.90
N PRO A 479 22.23 -1.84 -5.57
CA PRO A 479 22.11 -1.74 -7.03
C PRO A 479 23.04 -2.72 -7.76
N GLU A 480 22.62 -3.21 -8.93
CA GLU A 480 23.45 -4.10 -9.76
C GLU A 480 24.84 -3.52 -10.02
N GLY A 481 25.91 -4.30 -9.91
CA GLY A 481 27.28 -3.80 -10.15
C GLY A 481 27.78 -2.76 -9.14
N VAL A 482 27.10 -2.57 -8.01
CA VAL A 482 27.64 -1.91 -6.82
C VAL A 482 27.95 -3.00 -5.80
N ASN A 483 29.13 -2.96 -5.18
CA ASN A 483 29.46 -3.90 -4.09
C ASN A 483 28.99 -3.37 -2.73
N LEU A 484 28.91 -4.26 -1.74
CA LEU A 484 28.45 -3.91 -0.39
C LEU A 484 29.24 -2.77 0.24
N LEU A 485 30.57 -2.76 0.09
CA LEU A 485 31.43 -1.74 0.67
C LEU A 485 31.17 -0.34 0.07
N GLN A 486 30.98 -0.26 -1.25
CA GLN A 486 30.56 0.96 -1.94
C GLN A 486 29.17 1.42 -1.46
N TRP A 487 28.24 0.48 -1.29
CA TRP A 487 26.89 0.79 -0.81
C TRP A 487 26.89 1.31 0.64
N LEU A 488 27.74 0.74 1.51
CA LEU A 488 27.98 1.23 2.86
C LEU A 488 28.57 2.66 2.84
N ALA A 489 29.51 2.95 1.95
CA ALA A 489 30.06 4.30 1.81
C ALA A 489 28.99 5.32 1.37
N TYR A 490 28.07 4.92 0.48
CA TYR A 490 26.93 5.74 0.09
C TYR A 490 26.00 6.03 1.29
N TRP A 491 25.67 5.04 2.11
CA TRP A 491 24.80 5.22 3.27
C TRP A 491 25.48 5.94 4.45
N ALA A 492 26.79 5.81 4.59
CA ALA A 492 27.56 6.55 5.57
C ALA A 492 27.58 8.06 5.29
N HIS A 493 27.73 8.45 4.02
CA HIS A 493 27.95 9.85 3.63
C HIS A 493 27.26 10.30 2.33
N GLY A 494 27.19 9.43 1.33
CA GLY A 494 26.66 9.74 -0.01
C GLY A 494 25.24 10.29 -0.04
N TRP A 495 24.30 9.70 0.72
CA TRP A 495 22.90 10.18 0.74
C TRP A 495 22.78 11.64 1.22
N ARG A 496 23.66 12.12 2.12
CA ARG A 496 23.67 13.54 2.54
C ARG A 496 24.13 14.45 1.40
N GLY A 497 25.11 14.00 0.63
CA GLY A 497 25.54 14.67 -0.60
C GLY A 497 24.40 14.73 -1.64
N GLU A 498 23.68 13.63 -1.82
CA GLU A 498 22.48 13.58 -2.67
C GLU A 498 21.43 14.60 -2.21
N THR A 499 21.11 14.62 -0.92
CA THR A 499 20.19 15.57 -0.29
C THR A 499 20.61 17.02 -0.54
N ALA A 500 21.91 17.33 -0.40
CA ALA A 500 22.45 18.65 -0.71
C ALA A 500 22.28 19.02 -2.19
N ILE A 501 22.58 18.09 -3.11
CA ILE A 501 22.43 18.32 -4.55
C ILE A 501 20.97 18.64 -4.89
N TYR A 502 20.01 17.86 -4.40
CA TYR A 502 18.59 18.15 -4.64
C TYR A 502 18.13 19.46 -4.02
N ALA A 503 18.61 19.81 -2.82
CA ALA A 503 18.31 21.10 -2.21
C ALA A 503 18.77 22.27 -3.11
N HIS A 504 20.00 22.24 -3.62
CA HIS A 504 20.50 23.24 -4.55
C HIS A 504 19.70 23.27 -5.87
N LYS A 505 19.35 22.09 -6.42
CA LYS A 505 18.50 21.98 -7.62
C LYS A 505 17.12 22.62 -7.40
N ILE A 506 16.49 22.39 -6.26
CA ILE A 506 15.19 22.98 -5.91
C ILE A 506 15.31 24.49 -5.76
N ILE A 507 16.32 24.99 -5.03
CA ILE A 507 16.54 26.43 -4.86
C ILE A 507 16.71 27.10 -6.23
N GLY A 508 17.57 26.55 -7.09
CA GLY A 508 17.78 27.07 -8.44
C GLY A 508 16.53 26.99 -9.31
N LEU A 509 15.72 25.93 -9.17
CA LEU A 509 14.45 25.79 -9.88
C LEU A 509 13.42 26.83 -9.43
N LEU A 510 13.28 27.06 -8.12
CA LEU A 510 12.39 28.10 -7.58
C LEU A 510 12.79 29.49 -8.07
N GLN A 511 14.08 29.80 -8.13
CA GLN A 511 14.58 31.05 -8.69
C GLN A 511 14.22 31.19 -10.18
N LYS A 512 14.42 30.14 -10.97
CA LYS A 512 14.01 30.11 -12.39
C LYS A 512 12.51 30.31 -12.54
N MET A 513 11.70 29.62 -11.73
CA MET A 513 10.24 29.76 -11.78
C MET A 513 9.79 31.18 -11.45
N ARG A 514 10.42 31.84 -10.45
CA ARG A 514 10.16 33.26 -10.14
C ARG A 514 10.57 34.19 -11.27
N ALA A 515 11.72 33.96 -11.91
CA ALA A 515 12.17 34.77 -13.04
C ALA A 515 11.25 34.65 -14.27
N MET A 516 10.57 33.51 -14.45
CA MET A 516 9.61 33.33 -15.54
C MET A 516 8.32 34.15 -15.37
N LEU A 517 8.02 34.68 -14.17
CA LEU A 517 6.80 35.44 -13.88
C LEU A 517 6.67 36.69 -14.75
N ASP A 518 7.79 37.31 -15.13
CA ASP A 518 7.81 38.53 -15.94
C ASP A 518 7.33 38.29 -17.39
N ASP A 519 7.44 37.05 -17.87
CA ASP A 519 7.07 36.66 -19.24
C ASP A 519 5.68 36.01 -19.34
N VAL A 520 4.97 35.85 -18.22
CA VAL A 520 3.65 35.19 -18.18
C VAL A 520 2.57 36.12 -18.75
N LEU A 521 1.63 35.56 -19.52
CA LEU A 521 0.46 36.30 -20.03
C LEU A 521 -0.28 37.03 -18.89
N LEU A 522 -0.80 38.21 -19.17
CA LEU A 522 -1.44 39.06 -18.16
C LEU A 522 -2.62 38.35 -17.48
N GLU A 523 -3.37 37.56 -18.23
CA GLU A 523 -4.51 36.75 -17.78
C GLU A 523 -4.10 35.71 -16.74
N ASN A 524 -2.92 35.12 -16.90
CA ASN A 524 -2.38 34.09 -15.99
C ASN A 524 -1.64 34.70 -14.81
N ASN A 525 -1.18 35.95 -14.93
CA ASN A 525 -0.28 36.58 -13.96
C ASN A 525 -0.82 36.50 -12.53
N ARG A 526 -2.11 36.80 -12.33
CA ARG A 526 -2.75 36.70 -11.00
C ARG A 526 -2.70 35.28 -10.43
N ILE A 527 -2.94 34.26 -11.26
CA ILE A 527 -3.00 32.86 -10.83
C ILE A 527 -1.59 32.38 -10.44
N VAL A 528 -0.60 32.66 -11.28
CA VAL A 528 0.80 32.26 -11.01
C VAL A 528 1.38 33.06 -9.84
N GLN A 529 1.01 34.34 -9.68
CA GLN A 529 1.40 35.11 -8.50
C GLN A 529 0.83 34.50 -7.22
N ARG A 530 -0.44 34.10 -7.21
CA ARG A 530 -1.08 33.45 -6.04
C ARG A 530 -0.44 32.10 -5.70
N TYR A 531 0.05 31.37 -6.70
CA TYR A 531 0.79 30.13 -6.46
C TYR A 531 2.02 30.36 -5.54
N PHE A 532 2.73 31.48 -5.70
CA PHE A 532 3.90 31.84 -4.87
C PHE A 532 3.57 32.71 -3.64
N GLN A 533 2.71 33.72 -3.80
CA GLN A 533 2.40 34.72 -2.77
C GLN A 533 1.44 34.12 -1.72
N GLY A 534 1.69 34.40 -0.44
CA GLY A 534 0.85 33.91 0.68
C GLY A 534 1.01 32.41 1.01
N SER A 535 1.63 31.64 0.12
CA SER A 535 1.79 30.19 0.24
C SER A 535 2.79 29.77 1.32
N LYS A 536 2.27 29.26 2.45
CA LYS A 536 3.08 28.69 3.55
C LYS A 536 4.07 27.62 3.08
N TRP A 537 3.68 26.82 2.07
CA TRP A 537 4.50 25.75 1.53
C TRP A 537 5.86 26.24 1.02
N VAL A 538 5.94 27.48 0.49
CA VAL A 538 7.21 28.06 0.01
C VAL A 538 8.18 28.24 1.17
N LYS A 539 7.71 28.77 2.31
CA LYS A 539 8.53 28.98 3.51
C LYS A 539 8.99 27.67 4.12
N ASP A 540 8.09 26.70 4.20
CA ASP A 540 8.37 25.36 4.73
C ASP A 540 9.43 24.66 3.84
N LEU A 541 9.30 24.78 2.51
CA LEU A 541 10.26 24.25 1.54
C LEU A 541 11.62 24.98 1.56
N GLU A 542 11.62 26.31 1.64
CA GLU A 542 12.85 27.11 1.77
C GLU A 542 13.60 26.73 3.05
N SER A 543 12.90 26.50 4.16
CA SER A 543 13.49 26.05 5.43
C SER A 543 14.12 24.66 5.30
N LEU A 544 13.39 23.72 4.68
CA LEU A 544 13.87 22.35 4.45
C LEU A 544 15.12 22.34 3.56
N THR A 545 15.08 23.08 2.45
CA THR A 545 16.19 23.14 1.48
C THR A 545 17.39 23.91 2.02
N TYR A 546 17.19 24.97 2.81
CA TYR A 546 18.30 25.71 3.42
C TYR A 546 19.14 24.85 4.37
N MET A 547 18.49 24.01 5.19
CA MET A 547 19.21 23.08 6.07
C MET A 547 19.90 21.96 5.27
N ALA A 548 19.20 21.38 4.30
CA ALA A 548 19.73 20.32 3.44
C ALA A 548 20.93 20.78 2.59
N ALA A 549 20.91 22.02 2.09
CA ALA A 549 21.99 22.58 1.26
C ALA A 549 23.31 22.76 2.03
N GLN A 550 23.27 22.81 3.36
CA GLN A 550 24.47 22.93 4.20
C GLN A 550 25.21 21.61 4.39
N PHE A 551 24.64 20.48 3.97
CA PHE A 551 25.35 19.21 4.08
C PHE A 551 26.61 19.23 3.20
N PRO A 552 27.75 18.74 3.73
CA PRO A 552 28.99 18.71 2.97
C PRO A 552 28.84 17.77 1.79
N HIS A 553 29.17 18.26 0.59
CA HIS A 553 29.27 17.46 -0.62
C HIS A 553 30.66 17.66 -1.23
N SER A 554 31.48 16.61 -1.23
CA SER A 554 32.84 16.64 -1.79
C SER A 554 32.79 16.20 -3.26
N THR A 555 32.99 17.14 -4.18
CA THR A 555 33.00 16.87 -5.63
C THR A 555 34.34 16.31 -6.10
N GLY A 556 34.31 15.47 -7.14
CA GLY A 556 35.47 14.85 -7.76
C GLY A 556 35.91 13.54 -7.09
N THR A 557 35.02 12.90 -6.32
CA THR A 557 35.32 11.64 -5.64
C THR A 557 34.59 10.45 -6.29
N PRO A 558 35.09 9.21 -6.15
CA PRO A 558 34.34 8.03 -6.62
C PRO A 558 32.95 7.88 -6.00
N LEU A 559 32.69 8.50 -4.83
CA LEU A 559 31.38 8.56 -4.20
C LEU A 559 30.36 9.31 -5.06
N ASP A 560 30.79 10.29 -5.87
CA ASP A 560 29.89 11.06 -6.74
C ASP A 560 29.23 10.19 -7.82
N ALA A 561 29.97 9.19 -8.33
CA ALA A 561 29.41 8.23 -9.27
C ALA A 561 28.33 7.36 -8.62
N LEU A 562 28.50 6.97 -7.34
CA LEU A 562 27.48 6.24 -6.59
C LEU A 562 26.26 7.12 -6.30
N ILE A 563 26.48 8.39 -5.95
CA ILE A 563 25.39 9.36 -5.75
C ILE A 563 24.60 9.53 -7.05
N ALA A 564 25.27 9.76 -8.19
CA ALA A 564 24.61 9.90 -9.49
C ALA A 564 23.78 8.65 -9.82
N ARG A 565 24.33 7.46 -9.61
CA ARG A 565 23.63 6.20 -9.84
C ARG A 565 22.40 6.02 -8.94
N ALA A 566 22.52 6.38 -7.66
CA ALA A 566 21.39 6.34 -6.73
C ALA A 566 20.29 7.33 -7.15
N MET A 567 20.66 8.54 -7.58
CA MET A 567 19.72 9.54 -8.10
C MET A 567 18.99 9.05 -9.36
N ASP A 568 19.70 8.42 -10.29
CA ASP A 568 19.11 7.88 -11.53
C ASP A 568 18.13 6.76 -11.23
N ARG A 569 18.49 5.85 -10.30
CA ARG A 569 17.59 4.78 -9.86
C ARG A 569 16.30 5.33 -9.25
N LYS A 570 16.40 6.26 -8.29
CA LYS A 570 15.21 6.89 -7.68
C LYS A 570 14.37 7.65 -8.70
N ALA A 571 15.01 8.32 -9.65
CA ALA A 571 14.31 9.00 -10.73
C ALA A 571 13.54 8.01 -11.62
N ALA A 572 14.16 6.89 -12.01
CA ALA A 572 13.54 5.86 -12.82
C ALA A 572 12.39 5.16 -12.07
N ALA A 573 12.49 5.04 -10.76
CA ALA A 573 11.43 4.52 -9.90
C ALA A 573 10.24 5.47 -9.79
N GLN A 574 10.47 6.74 -9.42
CA GLN A 574 9.40 7.69 -9.08
C GLN A 574 8.64 8.23 -10.29
N LEU A 575 9.33 8.44 -11.43
CA LEU A 575 8.74 9.07 -12.62
C LEU A 575 7.48 8.37 -13.14
N PRO A 576 7.47 7.04 -13.40
CA PRO A 576 6.28 6.36 -13.88
C PRO A 576 5.14 6.37 -12.83
N LEU A 577 5.46 6.48 -11.54
CA LEU A 577 4.44 6.60 -10.49
C LEU A 577 3.75 7.95 -10.56
N LEU A 578 4.56 9.02 -10.65
CA LEU A 578 4.06 10.40 -10.76
C LEU A 578 3.25 10.62 -12.03
N GLU A 579 3.66 10.03 -13.16
CA GLU A 579 2.93 10.12 -14.42
C GLU A 579 1.54 9.46 -14.33
N LYS A 580 1.44 8.26 -13.74
CA LYS A 580 0.14 7.61 -13.50
C LYS A 580 -0.77 8.41 -12.56
N LEU A 581 -0.19 9.11 -11.59
CA LEU A 581 -0.91 9.99 -10.67
C LEU A 581 -1.10 11.41 -11.20
N TYR A 582 -0.78 11.68 -12.48
CA TYR A 582 -0.86 13.01 -13.09
C TYR A 582 -0.19 14.11 -12.26
N TYR A 583 0.95 13.78 -11.63
CA TYR A 583 1.71 14.65 -10.72
C TYR A 583 0.88 15.21 -9.54
N THR A 584 -0.23 14.56 -9.20
CA THR A 584 -1.15 14.99 -8.13
C THR A 584 -0.99 14.12 -6.89
N ILE A 585 -0.72 14.74 -5.74
CA ILE A 585 -0.71 14.08 -4.43
C ILE A 585 -1.77 14.75 -3.57
N ASP A 586 -2.89 14.05 -3.43
CA ASP A 586 -4.13 14.54 -2.83
C ASP A 586 -4.18 14.41 -1.30
N THR A 587 -3.49 13.41 -0.75
CA THR A 587 -3.41 13.17 0.70
C THR A 587 -1.97 12.88 1.14
N PRO A 588 -1.60 13.18 2.41
CA PRO A 588 -0.25 12.92 2.91
C PRO A 588 0.14 11.43 2.86
N GLU A 589 -0.84 10.54 2.99
CA GLU A 589 -0.65 9.09 2.98
C GLU A 589 -0.30 8.57 1.58
N SER A 590 -0.77 9.25 0.51
CA SER A 590 -0.43 8.93 -0.88
C SER A 590 1.09 9.09 -1.17
N VAL A 591 1.84 9.77 -0.31
CA VAL A 591 3.30 9.92 -0.47
C VAL A 591 4.02 8.57 -0.34
N ASP A 592 3.54 7.68 0.53
CA ASP A 592 4.13 6.35 0.76
C ASP A 592 3.89 5.38 -0.42
N LEU A 593 3.06 5.75 -1.38
CA LEU A 593 2.83 5.02 -2.64
C LEU A 593 3.84 5.41 -3.72
N VAL A 594 4.46 6.59 -3.59
CA VAL A 594 5.43 7.13 -4.56
C VAL A 594 6.86 6.95 -4.05
N CYS A 595 7.08 6.99 -2.74
CA CYS A 595 8.38 6.74 -2.13
C CYS A 595 8.66 5.22 -2.04
N GLU A 596 9.84 4.80 -2.50
CA GLU A 596 10.27 3.40 -2.41
C GLU A 596 10.82 3.06 -1.01
N SER A 597 11.44 4.04 -0.35
CA SER A 597 12.09 3.82 0.93
C SER A 597 11.11 3.92 2.09
N LEU A 598 11.33 3.09 3.11
CA LEU A 598 10.75 3.28 4.45
C LEU A 598 11.25 4.57 5.11
N ARG A 599 12.36 5.15 4.60
CA ARG A 599 12.94 6.41 5.05
C ARG A 599 12.51 7.55 4.15
N LEU A 600 11.40 8.17 4.52
CA LEU A 600 10.83 9.31 3.81
C LEU A 600 11.88 10.43 3.60
N GLU A 601 12.80 10.63 4.55
CA GLU A 601 13.85 11.66 4.56
C GLU A 601 14.75 11.63 3.31
N VAL A 602 14.91 10.44 2.73
CA VAL A 602 15.82 10.17 1.60
C VAL A 602 15.11 10.38 0.25
N ASP A 603 13.78 10.33 0.21
CA ASP A 603 12.97 10.39 -1.01
C ASP A 603 12.20 11.71 -1.19
N ILE A 604 12.02 12.51 -0.12
CA ILE A 604 11.26 13.78 -0.13
C ILE A 604 11.81 14.81 -1.12
N LEU A 605 13.11 15.15 -1.04
CA LEU A 605 13.67 16.18 -1.91
C LEU A 605 13.71 15.77 -3.39
N PRO A 606 14.10 14.52 -3.75
CA PRO A 606 13.93 14.01 -5.10
C PRO A 606 12.49 14.18 -5.61
N LEU A 607 11.50 13.75 -4.81
CA LEU A 607 10.08 13.85 -5.14
C LEU A 607 9.63 15.30 -5.38
N LEU A 608 9.95 16.20 -4.44
CA LEU A 608 9.62 17.62 -4.53
C LEU A 608 10.26 18.28 -5.75
N TYR A 609 11.51 17.93 -6.06
CA TYR A 609 12.19 18.44 -7.25
C TYR A 609 11.45 18.06 -8.53
N ARG A 610 10.95 16.81 -8.64
CA ARG A 610 10.20 16.35 -9.82
C ARG A 610 8.84 17.05 -9.94
N ILE A 611 8.10 17.13 -8.85
CA ILE A 611 6.82 17.85 -8.79
C ILE A 611 7.00 19.33 -9.19
N LEU A 612 7.99 20.01 -8.62
CA LEU A 612 8.30 21.40 -8.98
C LEU A 612 8.78 21.54 -10.42
N SER A 613 9.50 20.56 -10.96
CA SER A 613 9.93 20.58 -12.37
C SER A 613 8.73 20.51 -13.30
N HIS A 614 7.73 19.69 -12.96
CA HIS A 614 6.46 19.66 -13.68
C HIS A 614 5.72 21.01 -13.57
N HIS A 615 5.62 21.58 -12.37
CA HIS A 615 4.99 22.90 -12.18
C HIS A 615 5.72 24.03 -12.91
N ALA A 616 7.05 23.97 -13.02
CA ALA A 616 7.82 24.91 -13.84
C ALA A 616 7.41 24.80 -15.31
N GLY A 617 7.13 23.59 -15.81
CA GLY A 617 6.54 23.36 -17.14
C GLY A 617 5.17 24.03 -17.31
N LEU A 618 4.29 23.96 -16.29
CA LEU A 618 3.01 24.68 -16.30
C LEU A 618 3.21 26.20 -16.40
N ILE A 619 4.19 26.76 -15.70
CA ILE A 619 4.52 28.20 -15.79
C ILE A 619 5.03 28.57 -17.18
N VAL A 620 5.80 27.68 -17.83
CA VAL A 620 6.23 27.90 -19.23
C VAL A 620 5.02 27.94 -20.16
N LEU A 621 4.03 27.05 -19.97
CA LEU A 621 2.79 27.07 -20.77
C LEU A 621 1.99 28.36 -20.55
N CYS A 622 2.02 28.96 -19.35
CA CYS A 622 1.37 30.24 -19.07
C CYS A 622 1.91 31.41 -19.91
N LYS A 623 3.05 31.27 -20.58
CA LYS A 623 3.60 32.29 -21.50
C LYS A 623 2.88 32.31 -22.85
N THR A 624 2.24 31.21 -23.24
CA THR A 624 1.60 31.05 -24.56
C THR A 624 0.11 30.77 -24.48
N THR A 625 -0.37 30.27 -23.34
CA THR A 625 -1.71 29.69 -23.22
C THR A 625 -2.36 30.16 -21.92
N VAL A 626 -3.63 30.54 -21.96
CA VAL A 626 -4.41 30.84 -20.74
C VAL A 626 -4.74 29.53 -20.03
N ILE A 627 -4.35 29.41 -18.76
CA ILE A 627 -4.51 28.20 -17.95
C ILE A 627 -5.62 28.40 -16.93
N ASP A 628 -6.39 27.34 -16.66
CA ASP A 628 -7.42 27.33 -15.63
C ASP A 628 -6.80 27.45 -14.22
N GLU A 629 -7.41 28.26 -13.34
CA GLU A 629 -6.95 28.49 -11.96
C GLU A 629 -6.83 27.18 -11.14
N ARG A 630 -7.63 26.17 -11.49
CA ARG A 630 -7.64 24.87 -10.80
C ARG A 630 -6.33 24.11 -10.93
N GLU A 631 -5.61 24.26 -12.05
CA GLU A 631 -4.32 23.61 -12.29
C GLU A 631 -3.28 24.04 -11.24
N PHE A 632 -3.15 25.35 -11.00
CA PHE A 632 -2.22 25.88 -10.00
C PHE A 632 -2.68 25.64 -8.55
N THR A 633 -4.00 25.54 -8.35
CA THR A 633 -4.57 25.15 -7.04
C THR A 633 -4.16 23.70 -6.71
N SER A 634 -4.38 22.77 -7.64
CA SER A 634 -3.98 21.36 -7.50
C SER A 634 -2.46 21.20 -7.34
N ALA A 635 -1.68 21.92 -8.14
CA ALA A 635 -0.22 21.95 -8.04
C ALA A 635 0.27 22.41 -6.66
N ALA A 636 -0.31 23.48 -6.12
CA ALA A 636 0.04 23.97 -4.79
C ALA A 636 -0.37 22.98 -3.70
N ASP A 637 -1.56 22.39 -3.80
CA ASP A 637 -2.07 21.43 -2.83
C ASP A 637 -1.21 20.16 -2.80
N THR A 638 -0.76 19.68 -3.96
CA THR A 638 0.20 18.57 -4.06
C THR A 638 1.45 18.80 -3.19
N ILE A 639 2.07 19.98 -3.28
CA ILE A 639 3.24 20.31 -2.45
C ILE A 639 2.86 20.37 -0.98
N LYS A 640 1.71 20.95 -0.64
CA LYS A 640 1.23 21.02 0.76
C LYS A 640 1.04 19.62 1.35
N GLN A 641 0.50 18.66 0.59
CA GLN A 641 0.30 17.29 1.08
C GLN A 641 1.62 16.57 1.32
N VAL A 642 2.59 16.73 0.41
CA VAL A 642 3.95 16.20 0.62
C VAL A 642 4.56 16.79 1.89
N LEU A 643 4.53 18.11 2.07
CA LEU A 643 5.09 18.76 3.27
C LEU A 643 4.32 18.41 4.56
N ARG A 644 3.02 18.12 4.48
CA ARG A 644 2.25 17.58 5.62
C ARG A 644 2.72 16.18 6.00
N ALA A 645 3.05 15.33 5.03
CA ALA A 645 3.63 14.02 5.30
C ALA A 645 4.99 14.15 6.01
N VAL A 646 5.85 15.09 5.55
CA VAL A 646 7.11 15.44 6.21
C VAL A 646 6.86 15.85 7.66
N LYS A 647 5.93 16.78 7.90
CA LYS A 647 5.61 17.24 9.25
C LYS A 647 5.11 16.10 10.13
N SER A 648 4.21 15.25 9.61
CA SER A 648 3.73 14.08 10.35
C SER A 648 4.86 13.10 10.70
N ARG A 649 5.87 12.97 9.84
CA ARG A 649 7.03 12.12 10.10
C ARG A 649 7.90 12.71 11.21
N VAL A 650 8.14 14.01 11.19
CA VAL A 650 8.86 14.73 12.26
C VAL A 650 8.15 14.56 13.61
N ASP A 651 6.83 14.80 13.66
CA ASP A 651 6.04 14.66 14.88
C ASP A 651 6.12 13.22 15.46
N LYS A 652 6.14 12.20 14.60
CA LYS A 652 6.31 10.79 15.01
C LYS A 652 7.70 10.53 15.59
N LEU A 653 8.75 11.04 14.96
CA LEU A 653 10.13 10.87 15.41
C LEU A 653 10.37 11.60 16.74
N ASP A 654 9.85 12.81 16.91
CA ASP A 654 9.93 13.55 18.17
C ASP A 654 9.26 12.79 19.32
N GLY A 655 8.10 12.20 19.07
CA GLY A 655 7.40 11.34 20.02
C GLY A 655 8.21 10.09 20.43
N MET A 656 8.91 9.47 19.48
CA MET A 656 9.79 8.33 19.75
C MET A 656 10.99 8.72 20.60
N ILE A 657 11.65 9.84 20.28
CA ILE A 657 12.80 10.36 21.01
C ILE A 657 12.41 10.71 22.46
N LEU A 658 11.25 11.36 22.65
CA LEU A 658 10.72 11.67 23.99
C LEU A 658 10.39 10.41 24.78
N SER A 659 9.76 9.40 24.17
CA SER A 659 9.46 8.11 24.81
C SER A 659 10.74 7.38 25.24
N PHE A 660 11.77 7.35 24.39
CA PHE A 660 13.05 6.72 24.69
C PHE A 660 13.80 7.43 25.82
N THR A 661 13.70 8.77 25.88
CA THR A 661 14.30 9.57 26.96
C THR A 661 13.58 9.36 28.30
N VAL A 662 12.26 9.18 28.29
CA VAL A 662 11.46 8.86 29.49
C VAL A 662 11.66 7.42 29.96
N PHE A 663 11.94 6.47 29.06
CA PHE A 663 12.22 5.08 29.41
C PHE A 663 13.64 4.87 29.98
N MET A 664 14.56 5.80 29.69
CA MET A 664 15.94 5.80 30.16
C MET A 664 16.15 6.63 31.45
N LEU A 665 15.13 7.34 31.92
CA LEU A 665 15.08 8.05 33.22
C LEU A 665 14.24 7.24 34.22
#